data_AF-A0A938LBW7-F1
#
_entry.id   AF-A0A938LBW7-F1
#
_cell.length_a   1.000
_cell.length_b   1.000
_cell.length_c   1.000
_cell.angle_alpha   90.00
_cell.angle_beta   90.00
_cell.angle_gamma   90.00
#
_symmetry.space_group_name_H-M   'P 1'
#
loop_
_entity.id
_entity.type
_entity.pdbx_description
1 polymer ?
#
loop_
_entity_poly.entity_id
_entity_poly.type
_entity_poly.pdbx_seq_one_letter_code
_entity_poly.pdbx_strand_id
1 'polypeptide(L)'
;MGTTSGRAATMCTCLSWKTVRAGVIAALCLLAVWTARSFAVPAETGLEDDSPFAKAESEWTDARAKELAASEDYDSYQMSHAAAREIARSERQRVDREMQRVKAAESALKAAVDAKRESELDALRAELDERWTTFRKATDQMLEDSRISTKASEEVLIGDADIQAKMALSREAEQRLLEAKAAAAEKANAPDALNARLAVKQLELLRGMEAHQWPILRGHWAAEFVDDAHQAASLAKKIEEMETDAERKKALTQFAAEQETKQAETAKVVAETQKRAAAAEPKLYALRAAAHGGLPLLPPEEWDYAKARHLLVRAGFGGTPDEVEKLHKMGLYKAVDYLVEYYRQPGANIAFDPVPPLRGDPLHARMTVRTMTDRAVSQRRAVERGQVGALRQAWLRRMVESPRPLQDKLALFWHGLFASQDSVVQNSYTLHKQIQLFREHAAGNYGAMLYGIVHDPAMLRYLDNNQNVKGQPNENLAREILELFSMGVDQGYTEKDIIEAARALTGYTYDDATGAFQYVRALHDDTEKTIFGQSGNWTGDDLVRLILERPETSAFIAKRLFEYFARQDPEPEIIGSLATVLRVNQYDLEPMLKNLFMSAEFYSPRTMGSQIKSPVELVVGMYRDLGVRQGVNYGAIDGSIQQMGMQLLEPPDVKGWRYGRAWINSQRLFSRYNATASLVRTGATAGGQTGADVFALVQKGGCQDASQVVDFLVKACLLRPLTPEKRAELVNYLGELPPAPEWEAKRAELLPRLQSLVVLMISTPEYQML
;
A
#
# COMPACT_ATOMS: atom_id res chain seq x y z
N MET A 1 25.00 17.02 -52.54
CA MET A 1 23.67 17.67 -52.61
C MET A 1 22.64 16.57 -52.67
N GLY A 2 21.88 16.43 -51.59
CA GLY A 2 20.95 15.32 -51.34
C GLY A 2 20.46 15.51 -49.91
N THR A 3 19.45 16.36 -49.76
CA THR A 3 19.01 16.94 -48.48
C THR A 3 17.61 16.47 -48.15
N THR A 4 17.48 15.97 -46.91
CA THR A 4 16.42 16.26 -45.90
C THR A 4 15.01 15.77 -46.22
N SER A 5 14.20 15.25 -45.30
CA SER A 5 14.14 15.18 -43.81
C SER A 5 12.99 14.19 -43.52
N GLY A 6 12.85 13.46 -42.40
CA GLY A 6 13.14 13.75 -41.00
C GLY A 6 11.81 13.74 -40.23
N ARG A 7 11.61 12.74 -39.36
CA ARG A 7 10.77 12.73 -38.13
C ARG A 7 10.85 11.32 -37.52
N ALA A 8 11.74 11.12 -36.55
CA ALA A 8 11.48 11.24 -35.12
C ALA A 8 10.68 10.06 -34.55
N ALA A 9 11.39 8.95 -34.29
CA ALA A 9 10.94 7.89 -33.39
C ALA A 9 11.40 8.25 -31.97
N THR A 10 10.58 9.01 -31.26
CA THR A 10 10.79 9.34 -29.85
C THR A 10 10.23 8.20 -29.01
N MET A 11 11.12 7.56 -28.26
CA MET A 11 10.82 6.73 -27.09
C MET A 11 9.79 7.41 -26.19
N CYS A 12 8.70 6.72 -25.86
CA CYS A 12 7.88 7.03 -24.69
C CYS A 12 7.23 5.74 -24.15
N THR A 13 7.90 5.21 -23.12
CA THR A 13 7.39 4.41 -21.99
C THR A 13 6.02 3.74 -22.12
N CYS A 14 6.06 2.44 -22.44
CA CYS A 14 5.10 1.46 -21.92
C CYS A 14 5.90 0.44 -21.09
N LEU A 15 6.03 0.67 -19.78
CA LEU A 15 6.30 -0.43 -18.85
C LEU A 15 5.05 -1.32 -18.86
N SER A 16 5.03 -2.33 -19.72
CA SER A 16 3.96 -3.32 -19.76
C SER A 16 4.36 -4.52 -18.88
N TRP A 17 3.36 -5.29 -18.48
CA TRP A 17 3.42 -6.46 -17.60
C TRP A 17 4.53 -7.50 -17.91
N LYS A 18 5.17 -7.45 -19.07
CA LYS A 18 6.39 -8.21 -19.39
C LYS A 18 7.50 -7.99 -18.37
N THR A 19 7.67 -6.77 -17.87
CA THR A 19 8.69 -6.43 -16.86
C THR A 19 8.37 -7.04 -15.49
N VAL A 20 7.10 -7.35 -15.21
CA VAL A 20 6.68 -7.97 -13.94
C VAL A 20 6.90 -9.48 -13.96
N ARG A 21 6.54 -10.17 -15.05
CA ARG A 21 6.82 -11.61 -15.25
C ARG A 21 8.33 -11.86 -15.29
N ALA A 22 9.07 -11.09 -16.09
CA ALA A 22 10.52 -11.20 -16.18
C ALA A 22 11.22 -10.72 -14.90
N GLY A 23 10.75 -9.67 -14.24
CA GLY A 23 11.36 -9.12 -13.03
C GLY A 23 11.14 -9.98 -11.78
N VAL A 24 9.96 -10.60 -11.62
CA VAL A 24 9.68 -11.50 -10.47
C VAL A 24 10.38 -12.84 -10.66
N ILE A 25 10.35 -13.41 -11.87
CA ILE A 25 11.11 -14.63 -12.17
C ILE A 25 12.60 -14.33 -12.07
N ALA A 26 13.10 -13.22 -12.61
CA ALA A 26 14.51 -12.85 -12.46
C ALA A 26 14.89 -12.54 -11.01
N ALA A 27 14.06 -11.92 -10.19
CA ALA A 27 14.37 -11.65 -8.78
C ALA A 27 14.39 -12.93 -7.92
N LEU A 28 13.42 -13.83 -8.13
CA LEU A 28 13.37 -15.13 -7.45
C LEU A 28 14.48 -16.06 -7.95
N CYS A 29 14.76 -16.05 -9.25
CA CYS A 29 15.90 -16.76 -9.83
C CYS A 29 17.23 -16.12 -9.42
N LEU A 30 17.35 -14.81 -9.24
CA LEU A 30 18.58 -14.17 -8.72
C LEU A 30 18.79 -14.51 -7.25
N LEU A 31 17.73 -14.59 -6.44
CA LEU A 31 17.82 -15.10 -5.07
C LEU A 31 18.20 -16.59 -5.05
N ALA A 32 17.62 -17.40 -5.93
CA ALA A 32 17.92 -18.84 -6.04
C ALA A 32 19.31 -19.12 -6.66
N VAL A 33 19.76 -18.30 -7.61
CA VAL A 33 21.11 -18.35 -8.19
C VAL A 33 22.14 -17.84 -7.20
N TRP A 34 21.78 -16.85 -6.37
CA TRP A 34 22.62 -16.40 -5.26
C TRP A 34 22.76 -17.48 -4.19
N THR A 35 21.68 -18.17 -3.81
CA THR A 35 21.79 -19.32 -2.89
C THR A 35 22.53 -20.50 -3.52
N ALA A 36 22.28 -20.83 -4.80
CA ALA A 36 22.96 -21.93 -5.50
C ALA A 36 24.45 -21.68 -5.80
N ARG A 37 24.88 -20.43 -6.04
CA ARG A 37 26.32 -20.08 -6.20
C ARG A 37 27.06 -20.02 -4.86
N SER A 38 26.35 -19.81 -3.76
CA SER A 38 26.93 -19.70 -2.42
C SER A 38 27.31 -21.06 -1.81
N PHE A 39 26.94 -22.18 -2.44
CA PHE A 39 27.29 -23.55 -2.03
C PHE A 39 28.21 -24.21 -3.05
N ALA A 40 29.43 -23.70 -3.18
CA ALA A 40 30.47 -24.35 -3.99
C ALA A 40 31.02 -25.57 -3.23
N VAL A 41 30.80 -26.77 -3.75
CA VAL A 41 31.67 -27.91 -3.41
C VAL A 41 33.00 -27.67 -4.14
N PRO A 42 34.16 -27.70 -3.46
CA PRO A 42 35.45 -27.52 -4.11
C PRO A 42 35.62 -28.54 -5.25
N ALA A 43 36.14 -28.09 -6.40
CA ALA A 43 36.33 -28.87 -7.62
C ALA A 43 37.35 -30.03 -7.51
N GLU A 44 37.83 -30.37 -6.31
CA GLU A 44 38.91 -31.32 -6.08
C GLU A 44 38.45 -32.76 -5.82
N THR A 45 37.20 -33.13 -6.10
CA THR A 45 36.71 -34.50 -5.81
C THR A 45 36.84 -35.50 -6.96
N GLY A 46 37.38 -35.13 -8.12
CA GLY A 46 37.72 -36.11 -9.17
C GLY A 46 36.55 -37.01 -9.59
N LEU A 47 35.33 -36.46 -9.64
CA LEU A 47 34.14 -37.18 -10.10
C LEU A 47 34.21 -37.27 -11.63
N GLU A 48 34.40 -38.49 -12.13
CA GLU A 48 34.43 -38.84 -13.56
C GLU A 48 33.20 -38.32 -14.33
N ASP A 49 33.37 -38.18 -15.66
CA ASP A 49 32.40 -37.68 -16.65
C ASP A 49 31.05 -38.43 -16.66
N ASP A 50 30.95 -39.59 -16.00
CA ASP A 50 29.75 -40.44 -15.86
C ASP A 50 29.01 -40.28 -14.50
N SER A 51 29.36 -39.27 -13.68
CA SER A 51 28.69 -39.07 -12.39
C SER A 51 27.20 -38.69 -12.53
N PRO A 52 26.32 -39.12 -11.59
CA PRO A 52 24.91 -38.70 -11.58
C PRO A 52 24.72 -37.18 -11.59
N PHE A 53 25.71 -36.44 -11.09
CA PHE A 53 25.77 -34.99 -11.12
C PHE A 53 25.96 -34.44 -12.54
N ALA A 54 26.99 -34.90 -13.26
CA ALA A 54 27.28 -34.45 -14.63
C ALA A 54 26.11 -34.74 -15.58
N LYS A 55 25.46 -35.90 -15.42
CA LYS A 55 24.25 -36.25 -16.16
C LYS A 55 23.07 -35.30 -15.87
N ALA A 56 22.81 -35.02 -14.60
CA ALA A 56 21.74 -34.10 -14.19
C ALA A 56 22.01 -32.66 -14.67
N GLU A 57 23.26 -32.23 -14.67
CA GLU A 57 23.67 -30.92 -15.19
C GLU A 57 23.45 -30.83 -16.70
N SER A 58 23.85 -31.85 -17.46
CA SER A 58 23.61 -31.93 -18.90
C SER A 58 22.10 -31.90 -19.24
N GLU A 59 21.29 -32.73 -18.58
CA GLU A 59 19.83 -32.75 -18.76
C GLU A 59 19.20 -31.38 -18.46
N TRP A 60 19.65 -30.70 -17.40
CA TRP A 60 19.19 -29.36 -17.07
C TRP A 60 19.59 -28.33 -18.13
N THR A 61 20.84 -28.37 -18.62
CA THR A 61 21.29 -27.42 -19.66
C THR A 61 20.51 -27.57 -20.97
N ASP A 62 20.20 -28.79 -21.41
CA ASP A 62 19.40 -29.04 -22.61
C ASP A 62 17.93 -28.59 -22.43
N ALA A 63 17.33 -28.93 -21.29
CA ALA A 63 15.97 -28.49 -20.97
C ALA A 63 15.88 -26.96 -20.89
N ARG A 64 16.91 -26.31 -20.32
CA ARG A 64 17.01 -24.85 -20.22
C ARG A 64 17.19 -24.18 -21.59
N ALA A 65 17.98 -24.78 -22.49
CA ALA A 65 18.14 -24.27 -23.85
C ALA A 65 16.82 -24.29 -24.63
N LYS A 66 16.03 -25.36 -24.48
CA LYS A 66 14.70 -25.49 -25.10
C LYS A 66 13.68 -24.49 -24.54
N GLU A 67 13.74 -24.22 -23.24
CA GLU A 67 12.94 -23.18 -22.60
C GLU A 67 13.30 -21.78 -23.13
N LEU A 68 14.60 -21.48 -23.26
CA LEU A 68 15.06 -20.20 -23.77
C LEU A 68 14.56 -19.94 -25.20
N ALA A 69 14.67 -20.94 -26.09
CA ALA A 69 14.16 -20.84 -27.45
C ALA A 69 12.64 -20.56 -27.49
N ALA A 70 11.85 -21.27 -26.70
CA ALA A 70 10.40 -21.02 -26.60
C ALA A 70 10.08 -19.63 -26.01
N SER A 71 10.94 -19.09 -25.16
CA SER A 71 10.79 -17.75 -24.60
C SER A 71 11.02 -16.67 -25.66
N GLU A 72 12.01 -16.85 -26.52
CA GLU A 72 12.29 -15.95 -27.64
C GLU A 72 11.11 -15.90 -28.62
N ASP A 73 10.54 -17.06 -28.95
CA ASP A 73 9.35 -17.18 -29.80
C ASP A 73 8.14 -16.47 -29.15
N TYR A 74 7.87 -16.72 -27.87
CA TYR A 74 6.81 -16.05 -27.13
C TYR A 74 6.97 -14.52 -27.12
N ASP A 75 8.19 -14.02 -26.91
CA ASP A 75 8.46 -12.59 -26.90
C ASP A 75 8.22 -11.94 -28.26
N SER A 76 8.57 -12.65 -29.34
CA SER A 76 8.26 -12.27 -30.72
C SER A 76 6.76 -12.15 -30.95
N TYR A 77 5.97 -13.16 -30.57
CA TYR A 77 4.49 -13.11 -30.69
C TYR A 77 3.88 -11.94 -29.93
N GLN A 78 4.39 -11.66 -28.73
CA GLN A 78 3.93 -10.54 -27.93
C GLN A 78 4.24 -9.17 -28.54
N MET A 79 5.41 -9.01 -29.16
CA MET A 79 5.75 -7.77 -29.88
C MET A 79 4.82 -7.56 -31.07
N SER A 80 4.57 -8.63 -31.85
CA SER A 80 3.62 -8.63 -32.96
C SER A 80 2.21 -8.24 -32.49
N HIS A 81 1.72 -8.87 -31.42
CA HIS A 81 0.43 -8.58 -30.80
C HIS A 81 0.29 -7.11 -30.37
N ALA A 82 1.29 -6.58 -29.66
CA ALA A 82 1.28 -5.20 -29.20
C ALA A 82 1.22 -4.19 -30.36
N ALA A 83 2.00 -4.43 -31.42
CA ALA A 83 2.00 -3.59 -32.61
C ALA A 83 0.65 -3.64 -33.34
N ALA A 84 0.14 -4.85 -33.62
CA ALA A 84 -1.12 -5.05 -34.32
C ALA A 84 -2.31 -4.41 -33.60
N ARG A 85 -2.34 -4.53 -32.27
CA ARG A 85 -3.38 -3.93 -31.43
C ARG A 85 -3.38 -2.41 -31.48
N GLU A 86 -2.22 -1.78 -31.39
CA GLU A 86 -2.13 -0.31 -31.41
C GLU A 86 -2.52 0.26 -32.78
N ILE A 87 -2.14 -0.44 -33.87
CA ILE A 87 -2.60 -0.13 -35.22
C ILE A 87 -4.13 -0.21 -35.29
N ALA A 88 -4.72 -1.34 -34.89
CA ALA A 88 -6.17 -1.53 -34.90
C ALA A 88 -6.91 -0.48 -34.04
N ARG A 89 -6.35 -0.11 -32.87
CA ARG A 89 -6.90 0.96 -32.02
C ARG A 89 -6.86 2.32 -32.72
N SER A 90 -5.74 2.67 -33.33
CA SER A 90 -5.58 3.93 -34.07
C SER A 90 -6.60 4.05 -35.22
N GLU A 91 -6.77 2.98 -35.98
CA GLU A 91 -7.72 2.97 -37.10
C GLU A 91 -9.18 3.02 -36.64
N ARG A 92 -9.54 2.36 -35.52
CA ARG A 92 -10.88 2.53 -34.91
C ARG A 92 -11.17 3.98 -34.55
N GLN A 93 -10.23 4.68 -33.92
CA GLN A 93 -10.38 6.11 -33.60
C GLN A 93 -10.46 6.98 -34.85
N ARG A 94 -9.74 6.61 -35.91
CA ARG A 94 -9.82 7.30 -37.20
C ARG A 94 -11.20 7.16 -37.81
N VAL A 95 -11.75 5.94 -37.85
CA VAL A 95 -13.10 5.66 -38.31
C VAL A 95 -14.14 6.47 -37.53
N ASP A 96 -14.03 6.52 -36.20
CA ASP A 96 -14.93 7.33 -35.36
C ASP A 96 -14.90 8.82 -35.72
N ARG A 97 -13.70 9.39 -35.95
CA ARG A 97 -13.56 10.79 -36.37
C ARG A 97 -14.15 11.04 -37.76
N GLU A 98 -13.89 10.15 -38.71
CA GLU A 98 -14.46 10.27 -40.06
C GLU A 98 -15.98 10.11 -40.05
N MET A 99 -16.53 9.22 -39.22
CA MET A 99 -17.98 9.10 -39.01
C MET A 99 -18.60 10.42 -38.52
N GLN A 100 -17.97 11.10 -37.56
CA GLN A 100 -18.43 12.40 -37.08
C GLN A 100 -18.41 13.47 -38.19
N ARG A 101 -17.38 13.45 -39.04
CA ARG A 101 -17.26 14.38 -40.18
C ARG A 101 -18.34 14.13 -41.22
N VAL A 102 -18.64 12.86 -41.53
CA VAL A 102 -19.75 12.48 -42.42
C VAL A 102 -21.08 13.00 -41.85
N LYS A 103 -21.37 12.74 -40.57
CA LYS A 103 -22.61 13.24 -39.92
C LYS A 103 -22.72 14.77 -39.93
N ALA A 104 -21.60 15.47 -39.74
CA ALA A 104 -21.58 16.93 -39.81
C ALA A 104 -21.87 17.43 -41.24
N ALA A 105 -21.28 16.81 -42.25
CA ALA A 105 -21.54 17.13 -43.66
C ALA A 105 -23.00 16.85 -44.06
N GLU A 106 -23.57 15.71 -43.63
CA GLU A 106 -24.99 15.38 -43.84
C GLU A 106 -25.92 16.41 -43.19
N SER A 107 -25.63 16.81 -41.95
CA SER A 107 -26.40 17.83 -41.22
C SER A 107 -26.34 19.19 -41.91
N ALA A 108 -25.15 19.59 -42.39
CA ALA A 108 -24.97 20.84 -43.13
C ALA A 108 -25.76 20.83 -44.45
N LEU A 109 -25.70 19.72 -45.20
CA LEU A 109 -26.47 19.54 -46.42
C LEU A 109 -27.98 19.61 -46.14
N LYS A 110 -28.47 18.92 -45.11
CA LYS A 110 -29.88 18.97 -44.70
C LYS A 110 -30.33 20.38 -44.33
N ALA A 111 -29.54 21.09 -43.54
CA ALA A 111 -29.85 22.47 -43.15
C ALA A 111 -29.90 23.42 -44.36
N ALA A 112 -29.04 23.22 -45.37
CA ALA A 112 -29.06 23.98 -46.61
C ALA A 112 -30.31 23.68 -47.46
N VAL A 113 -30.75 22.42 -47.51
CA VAL A 113 -32.00 22.00 -48.17
C VAL A 113 -33.21 22.63 -47.48
N ASP A 114 -33.31 22.53 -46.15
CA ASP A 114 -34.42 23.09 -45.37
C ASP A 114 -34.50 24.61 -45.51
N ALA A 115 -33.33 25.28 -45.61
CA ALA A 115 -33.22 26.72 -45.83
C ALA A 115 -33.31 27.16 -47.31
N LYS A 116 -33.51 26.23 -48.27
CA LYS A 116 -33.62 26.48 -49.71
C LYS A 116 -32.41 27.24 -50.32
N ARG A 117 -31.19 26.95 -49.87
CA ARG A 117 -29.96 27.59 -50.38
C ARG A 117 -29.40 26.87 -51.61
N GLU A 118 -30.10 26.98 -52.74
CA GLU A 118 -29.79 26.21 -53.96
C GLU A 118 -28.35 26.38 -54.47
N SER A 119 -27.74 27.55 -54.29
CA SER A 119 -26.36 27.83 -54.71
C SER A 119 -25.28 27.07 -53.93
N GLU A 120 -25.58 26.52 -52.74
CA GLU A 120 -24.62 25.82 -51.87
C GLU A 120 -24.71 24.29 -51.99
N LEU A 121 -25.77 23.75 -52.61
CA LEU A 121 -26.09 22.32 -52.57
C LEU A 121 -25.08 21.43 -53.29
N ASP A 122 -24.60 21.83 -54.47
CA ASP A 122 -23.68 20.99 -55.26
C ASP A 122 -22.29 20.87 -54.61
N ALA A 123 -21.82 21.95 -53.97
CA ALA A 123 -20.57 21.94 -53.22
C ALA A 123 -20.66 21.05 -51.97
N LEU A 124 -21.77 21.13 -51.22
CA LEU A 124 -22.00 20.30 -50.03
C LEU A 124 -22.18 18.82 -50.38
N ARG A 125 -22.80 18.49 -51.52
CA ARG A 125 -22.88 17.10 -52.03
C ARG A 125 -21.51 16.54 -52.38
N ALA A 126 -20.68 17.31 -53.08
CA ALA A 126 -19.32 16.90 -53.42
C ALA A 126 -18.45 16.70 -52.16
N GLU A 127 -18.58 17.58 -51.16
CA GLU A 127 -17.90 17.40 -49.87
C GLU A 127 -18.38 16.11 -49.17
N LEU A 128 -19.69 15.86 -49.13
CA LEU A 128 -20.24 14.65 -48.51
C LEU A 128 -19.72 13.36 -49.19
N ASP A 129 -19.66 13.32 -50.52
CA ASP A 129 -19.14 12.18 -51.29
C ASP A 129 -17.63 11.93 -51.02
N GLU A 130 -16.84 12.99 -50.89
CA GLU A 130 -15.41 12.90 -50.54
C GLU A 130 -15.23 12.34 -49.11
N ARG A 131 -16.03 12.83 -48.16
CA ARG A 131 -16.04 12.33 -46.77
C ARG A 131 -16.42 10.86 -46.70
N TRP A 132 -17.46 10.44 -47.43
CA TRP A 132 -17.87 9.04 -47.52
C TRP A 132 -16.79 8.14 -48.12
N THR A 133 -16.09 8.60 -49.15
CA THR A 133 -14.99 7.86 -49.77
C THR A 133 -13.83 7.66 -48.78
N THR A 134 -13.49 8.71 -48.03
CA THR A 134 -12.43 8.67 -47.01
C THR A 134 -12.82 7.76 -45.85
N PHE A 135 -14.07 7.85 -45.40
CA PHE A 135 -14.64 7.00 -44.36
C PHE A 135 -14.58 5.52 -44.74
N ARG A 136 -15.03 5.15 -45.95
CA ARG A 136 -15.01 3.75 -46.43
C ARG A 136 -13.60 3.15 -46.46
N LYS A 137 -12.60 3.91 -46.92
CA LYS A 137 -11.19 3.47 -46.90
C LYS A 137 -10.69 3.22 -45.48
N ALA A 138 -11.04 4.10 -44.52
CA ALA A 138 -10.68 3.91 -43.13
C ALA A 138 -11.38 2.67 -42.53
N THR A 139 -12.64 2.40 -42.90
CA THR A 139 -13.36 1.20 -42.47
C THR A 139 -12.70 -0.09 -42.99
N ASP A 140 -12.34 -0.15 -44.27
CA ASP A 140 -11.71 -1.35 -44.86
C ASP A 140 -10.37 -1.66 -44.17
N GLN A 141 -9.58 -0.61 -43.90
CA GLN A 141 -8.32 -0.75 -43.16
C GLN A 141 -8.55 -1.23 -41.72
N MET A 142 -9.54 -0.65 -41.02
CA MET A 142 -9.90 -1.06 -39.66
C MET A 142 -10.32 -2.54 -39.58
N LEU A 143 -11.08 -3.05 -40.55
CA LEU A 143 -11.50 -4.46 -40.59
C LEU A 143 -10.29 -5.40 -40.72
N GLU A 144 -9.35 -5.07 -41.60
CA GLU A 144 -8.14 -5.87 -41.81
C GLU A 144 -7.21 -5.85 -40.58
N ASP A 145 -6.94 -4.66 -40.04
CA ASP A 145 -6.07 -4.52 -38.87
C ASP A 145 -6.67 -5.21 -37.64
N SER A 146 -8.00 -5.23 -37.53
CA SER A 146 -8.69 -5.99 -36.47
C SER A 146 -8.48 -7.50 -36.64
N ARG A 147 -8.51 -8.05 -37.86
CA ARG A 147 -8.20 -9.47 -38.10
C ARG A 147 -6.76 -9.82 -37.78
N ILE A 148 -5.81 -8.97 -38.17
CA ILE A 148 -4.39 -9.13 -37.86
C ILE A 148 -4.18 -9.14 -36.34
N SER A 149 -4.79 -8.18 -35.64
CA SER A 149 -4.78 -8.11 -34.17
C SER A 149 -5.33 -9.40 -33.55
N THR A 150 -6.47 -9.91 -34.02
CA THR A 150 -7.05 -11.17 -33.53
C THR A 150 -6.09 -12.35 -33.71
N LYS A 151 -5.48 -12.50 -34.89
CA LYS A 151 -4.55 -13.60 -35.16
C LYS A 151 -3.31 -13.53 -34.26
N ALA A 152 -2.75 -12.33 -34.07
CA ALA A 152 -1.59 -12.14 -33.21
C ALA A 152 -1.91 -12.49 -31.74
N SER A 153 -3.14 -12.23 -31.27
CA SER A 153 -3.59 -12.68 -29.93
C SER A 153 -3.67 -14.21 -29.82
N GLU A 154 -4.12 -14.91 -30.86
CA GLU A 154 -4.15 -16.38 -30.89
C GLU A 154 -2.73 -16.98 -30.82
N GLU A 155 -1.79 -16.42 -31.59
CA GLU A 155 -0.37 -16.85 -31.58
C GLU A 155 0.30 -16.67 -30.21
N VAL A 156 -0.03 -15.58 -29.49
CA VAL A 156 0.41 -15.38 -28.11
C VAL A 156 -0.06 -16.49 -27.17
N LEU A 157 -1.31 -16.94 -27.30
CA LEU A 157 -1.86 -18.01 -26.45
C LEU A 157 -1.20 -19.36 -26.73
N ILE A 158 -0.86 -19.63 -28.00
CA ILE A 158 -0.12 -20.82 -28.42
C ILE A 158 1.30 -20.79 -27.87
N GLY A 159 2.02 -19.66 -28.05
CA GLY A 159 3.37 -19.48 -27.53
C GLY A 159 3.43 -19.62 -26.00
N ASP A 160 2.41 -19.12 -25.28
CA ASP A 160 2.29 -19.31 -23.84
C ASP A 160 2.15 -20.79 -23.44
N ALA A 161 1.40 -21.59 -24.21
CA ALA A 161 1.27 -23.02 -23.93
C ALA A 161 2.59 -23.78 -24.13
N ASP A 162 3.35 -23.44 -25.16
CA ASP A 162 4.65 -24.09 -25.42
C ASP A 162 5.69 -23.74 -24.35
N ILE A 163 5.84 -22.44 -24.01
CA ILE A 163 6.80 -22.04 -22.95
C ILE A 163 6.46 -22.71 -21.61
N GLN A 164 5.18 -22.92 -21.28
CA GLN A 164 4.78 -23.67 -20.07
C GLN A 164 5.28 -25.12 -20.08
N ALA A 165 5.12 -25.80 -21.21
CA ALA A 165 5.59 -27.17 -21.36
C ALA A 165 7.12 -27.25 -21.20
N LYS A 166 7.86 -26.30 -21.79
CA LYS A 166 9.33 -26.25 -21.64
C LYS A 166 9.77 -25.90 -20.22
N MET A 167 9.11 -24.95 -19.57
CA MET A 167 9.36 -24.58 -18.18
C MET A 167 9.14 -25.77 -17.23
N ALA A 168 8.13 -26.60 -17.46
CA ALA A 168 7.91 -27.81 -16.66
C ALA A 168 9.10 -28.78 -16.75
N LEU A 169 9.58 -29.04 -17.97
CA LEU A 169 10.73 -29.93 -18.20
C LEU A 169 12.02 -29.37 -17.58
N SER A 170 12.29 -28.06 -17.76
CA SER A 170 13.44 -27.36 -17.20
C SER A 170 13.46 -27.43 -15.67
N ARG A 171 12.29 -27.23 -15.03
CA ARG A 171 12.14 -27.35 -13.57
C ARG A 171 12.39 -28.79 -13.09
N GLU A 172 11.79 -29.79 -13.71
CA GLU A 172 12.05 -31.18 -13.31
C GLU A 172 13.55 -31.52 -13.36
N ALA A 173 14.25 -31.08 -14.40
CA ALA A 173 15.70 -31.29 -14.53
C ALA A 173 16.50 -30.53 -13.46
N GLU A 174 16.14 -29.28 -13.15
CA GLU A 174 16.80 -28.46 -12.12
C GLU A 174 16.66 -29.06 -10.71
N GLN A 175 15.50 -29.64 -10.38
CA GLN A 175 15.32 -30.27 -9.07
C GLN A 175 16.19 -31.51 -8.93
N ARG A 176 16.26 -32.35 -9.97
CA ARG A 176 17.16 -33.50 -9.98
C ARG A 176 18.62 -33.06 -9.79
N LEU A 177 19.04 -31.96 -10.43
CA LEU A 177 20.37 -31.39 -10.26
C LEU A 177 20.63 -30.94 -8.80
N LEU A 178 19.69 -30.23 -8.18
CA LEU A 178 19.84 -29.74 -6.80
C LEU A 178 19.77 -30.85 -5.75
N GLU A 179 18.91 -31.84 -5.93
CA GLU A 179 18.87 -33.04 -5.10
C GLU A 179 20.18 -33.84 -5.20
N ALA A 180 20.74 -33.97 -6.41
CA ALA A 180 22.04 -34.60 -6.61
C ALA A 180 23.17 -33.82 -5.90
N LYS A 181 23.15 -32.48 -5.93
CA LYS A 181 24.10 -31.64 -5.18
C LYS A 181 23.96 -31.81 -3.67
N ALA A 182 22.73 -31.80 -3.15
CA ALA A 182 22.46 -31.97 -1.72
C ALA A 182 22.94 -33.35 -1.22
N ALA A 183 22.62 -34.42 -1.96
CA ALA A 183 23.06 -35.78 -1.64
C ALA A 183 24.60 -35.91 -1.65
N ALA A 184 25.29 -35.23 -2.58
CA ALA A 184 26.75 -35.20 -2.62
C ALA A 184 27.35 -34.47 -1.40
N ALA A 185 26.80 -33.32 -1.02
CA ALA A 185 27.24 -32.55 0.15
C ALA A 185 27.03 -33.31 1.48
N GLU A 186 25.91 -34.02 1.61
CA GLU A 186 25.62 -34.91 2.75
C GLU A 186 26.62 -36.06 2.83
N LYS A 187 26.88 -36.74 1.70
CA LYS A 187 27.85 -37.83 1.63
C LYS A 187 29.26 -37.36 1.98
N ALA A 188 29.60 -36.10 1.69
CA ALA A 188 30.86 -35.47 2.05
C ALA A 188 30.91 -34.89 3.48
N ASN A 189 29.81 -34.97 4.24
CA ASN A 189 29.67 -34.40 5.59
C ASN A 189 30.02 -32.90 5.66
N ALA A 190 29.69 -32.16 4.60
CA ALA A 190 30.00 -30.74 4.48
C ALA A 190 29.13 -29.90 5.44
N PRO A 191 29.65 -28.79 6.02
CA PRO A 191 28.89 -27.89 6.90
C PRO A 191 27.59 -27.36 6.28
N ASP A 192 27.53 -27.29 4.95
CA ASP A 192 26.42 -26.73 4.19
C ASP A 192 25.29 -27.71 3.84
N ALA A 193 25.36 -28.98 4.28
CA ALA A 193 24.36 -29.99 3.94
C ALA A 193 22.93 -29.60 4.35
N LEU A 194 22.76 -28.90 5.48
CA LEU A 194 21.47 -28.36 5.92
C LEU A 194 20.97 -27.25 4.99
N ASN A 195 21.87 -26.37 4.55
CA ASN A 195 21.54 -25.29 3.63
C ASN A 195 21.14 -25.82 2.26
N ALA A 196 21.76 -26.91 1.80
CA ALA A 196 21.38 -27.60 0.57
C ALA A 196 19.95 -28.17 0.64
N ARG A 197 19.55 -28.79 1.76
CA ARG A 197 18.17 -29.25 1.99
C ARG A 197 17.16 -28.09 2.01
N LEU A 198 17.53 -26.98 2.65
CA LEU A 198 16.70 -25.78 2.68
C LEU A 198 16.54 -25.19 1.27
N ALA A 199 17.59 -25.18 0.45
CA ALA A 199 17.53 -24.71 -0.92
C ALA A 199 16.56 -25.55 -1.78
N VAL A 200 16.57 -26.89 -1.64
CA VAL A 200 15.60 -27.76 -2.33
C VAL A 200 14.16 -27.43 -1.90
N LYS A 201 13.90 -27.28 -0.59
CA LYS A 201 12.57 -26.90 -0.09
C LYS A 201 12.12 -25.51 -0.56
N GLN A 202 13.02 -24.54 -0.57
CA GLN A 202 12.74 -23.21 -1.10
C GLN A 202 12.39 -23.26 -2.59
N LEU A 203 13.12 -24.06 -3.36
CA LEU A 203 12.83 -24.27 -4.78
C LEU A 203 11.44 -24.89 -4.99
N GLU A 204 11.06 -25.91 -4.22
CA GLU A 204 9.72 -26.51 -4.28
C GLU A 204 8.61 -25.48 -4.01
N LEU A 205 8.81 -24.61 -3.01
CA LEU A 205 7.88 -23.54 -2.67
C LEU A 205 7.79 -22.49 -3.80
N LEU A 206 8.92 -22.08 -4.37
CA LEU A 206 8.97 -21.15 -5.50
C LEU A 206 8.24 -21.71 -6.73
N ARG A 207 8.38 -23.00 -7.00
CA ARG A 207 7.65 -23.68 -8.08
C ARG A 207 6.15 -23.69 -7.85
N GLY A 208 5.73 -23.95 -6.60
CA GLY A 208 4.34 -23.84 -6.20
C GLY A 208 3.81 -22.42 -6.47
N MET A 209 4.59 -21.39 -6.11
CA MET A 209 4.21 -20.00 -6.35
C MET A 209 4.03 -19.71 -7.86
N GLU A 210 4.99 -20.10 -8.70
CA GLU A 210 4.89 -19.92 -10.15
C GLU A 210 3.65 -20.60 -10.73
N ALA A 211 3.39 -21.86 -10.35
CA ALA A 211 2.24 -22.62 -10.80
C ALA A 211 0.90 -21.92 -10.50
N HIS A 212 0.83 -21.16 -9.40
CA HIS A 212 -0.35 -20.38 -9.02
C HIS A 212 -0.41 -18.98 -9.62
N GLN A 213 0.72 -18.37 -9.98
CA GLN A 213 0.75 -17.07 -10.65
C GLN A 213 0.36 -17.15 -12.13
N TRP A 214 0.65 -18.27 -12.80
CA TRP A 214 0.40 -18.42 -14.24
C TRP A 214 -1.05 -18.23 -14.67
N PRO A 215 -2.05 -18.84 -14.01
CA PRO A 215 -3.45 -18.61 -14.35
C PRO A 215 -3.85 -17.12 -14.24
N ILE A 216 -3.29 -16.38 -13.30
CA ILE A 216 -3.59 -14.96 -13.10
C ILE A 216 -3.12 -14.14 -14.32
N LEU A 217 -1.88 -14.34 -14.75
CA LEU A 217 -1.30 -13.65 -15.91
C LEU A 217 -2.06 -13.98 -17.20
N ARG A 218 -2.40 -15.26 -17.42
CA ARG A 218 -3.19 -15.69 -18.58
C ARG A 218 -4.58 -15.04 -18.60
N GLY A 219 -5.25 -14.95 -17.45
CA GLY A 219 -6.55 -14.30 -17.33
C GLY A 219 -6.52 -12.83 -17.72
N HIS A 220 -5.44 -12.11 -17.40
CA HIS A 220 -5.27 -10.71 -17.79
C HIS A 220 -5.16 -10.53 -19.30
N TRP A 221 -4.26 -11.28 -19.98
CA TRP A 221 -4.10 -11.18 -21.43
C TRP A 221 -5.36 -11.57 -22.20
N ALA A 222 -6.06 -12.61 -21.75
CA ALA A 222 -7.29 -13.05 -22.40
C ALA A 222 -8.44 -12.04 -22.20
N ALA A 223 -8.49 -11.32 -21.06
CA ALA A 223 -9.48 -10.27 -20.83
C ALA A 223 -9.29 -9.08 -21.78
N GLU A 224 -8.04 -8.67 -22.02
CA GLU A 224 -7.73 -7.61 -22.98
C GLU A 224 -8.24 -7.94 -24.40
N PHE A 225 -8.11 -9.20 -24.83
CA PHE A 225 -8.64 -9.66 -26.11
C PHE A 225 -10.18 -9.54 -26.20
N VAL A 226 -10.89 -9.88 -25.12
CA VAL A 226 -12.37 -9.76 -25.05
C VAL A 226 -12.81 -8.32 -25.26
N ASP A 227 -12.10 -7.38 -24.64
CA ASP A 227 -12.40 -5.95 -24.76
C ASP A 227 -12.13 -5.44 -26.18
N ASP A 228 -11.02 -5.84 -26.80
CA ASP A 228 -10.67 -5.45 -28.16
C ASP A 228 -11.68 -5.98 -29.19
N ALA A 229 -12.10 -7.24 -29.09
CA ALA A 229 -13.10 -7.84 -29.97
C ALA A 229 -14.48 -7.17 -29.82
N HIS A 230 -14.90 -6.89 -28.57
CA HIS A 230 -16.15 -6.19 -28.28
C HIS A 230 -16.20 -4.81 -28.93
N GLN A 231 -15.12 -4.03 -28.82
CA GLN A 231 -15.03 -2.69 -29.41
C GLN A 231 -15.12 -2.75 -30.94
N ALA A 232 -14.45 -3.71 -31.58
CA ALA A 232 -14.50 -3.88 -33.03
C ALA A 232 -15.91 -4.26 -33.52
N ALA A 233 -16.58 -5.21 -32.85
CA ALA A 233 -17.95 -5.60 -33.18
C ALA A 233 -18.94 -4.44 -32.99
N SER A 234 -18.85 -3.71 -31.87
CA SER A 234 -19.73 -2.56 -31.60
C SER A 234 -19.57 -1.47 -32.65
N LEU A 235 -18.34 -1.16 -33.07
CA LEU A 235 -18.10 -0.17 -34.11
C LEU A 235 -18.62 -0.63 -35.47
N ALA A 236 -18.40 -1.90 -35.85
CA ALA A 236 -18.90 -2.45 -37.12
C ALA A 236 -20.43 -2.37 -37.23
N LYS A 237 -21.17 -2.66 -36.15
CA LYS A 237 -22.64 -2.53 -36.11
C LYS A 237 -23.11 -1.09 -36.34
N LYS A 238 -22.44 -0.10 -35.72
CA LYS A 238 -22.76 1.32 -35.95
C LYS A 238 -22.54 1.74 -37.40
N ILE A 239 -21.53 1.19 -38.05
CA ILE A 239 -21.24 1.47 -39.47
C ILE A 239 -22.29 0.81 -40.37
N GLU A 240 -22.69 -0.42 -40.05
CA GLU A 240 -23.70 -1.20 -40.78
C GLU A 240 -25.05 -0.48 -40.87
N GLU A 241 -25.46 0.23 -39.81
CA GLU A 241 -26.69 1.04 -39.79
C GLU A 241 -26.69 2.20 -40.79
N MET A 242 -25.50 2.73 -41.11
CA MET A 242 -25.33 3.87 -42.02
C MET A 242 -24.96 3.46 -43.45
N GLU A 243 -24.59 2.20 -43.69
CA GLU A 243 -24.14 1.73 -45.00
C GLU A 243 -25.31 1.43 -45.94
N THR A 244 -25.17 1.89 -47.18
CA THR A 244 -26.20 1.77 -48.22
C THR A 244 -25.88 0.68 -49.25
N ASP A 245 -24.61 0.30 -49.37
CA ASP A 245 -24.18 -0.80 -50.24
C ASP A 245 -24.48 -2.18 -49.61
N ALA A 246 -25.24 -3.01 -50.32
CA ALA A 246 -25.73 -4.28 -49.78
C ALA A 246 -24.62 -5.31 -49.50
N GLU A 247 -23.55 -5.34 -50.31
CA GLU A 247 -22.44 -6.28 -50.13
C GLU A 247 -21.56 -5.87 -48.95
N ARG A 248 -21.23 -4.57 -48.81
CA ARG A 248 -20.50 -4.05 -47.64
C ARG A 248 -21.30 -4.23 -46.36
N LYS A 249 -22.61 -3.99 -46.41
CA LYS A 249 -23.50 -4.22 -45.27
C LYS A 249 -23.41 -5.66 -44.78
N LYS A 250 -23.52 -6.63 -45.70
CA LYS A 250 -23.36 -8.06 -45.40
C LYS A 250 -21.97 -8.38 -44.82
N ALA A 251 -20.89 -7.82 -45.36
CA ALA A 251 -19.53 -8.03 -44.87
C ALA A 251 -19.34 -7.49 -43.44
N LEU A 252 -19.90 -6.32 -43.12
CA LEU A 252 -19.88 -5.74 -41.76
C LEU A 252 -20.68 -6.58 -40.77
N THR A 253 -21.87 -7.07 -41.16
CA THR A 253 -22.66 -7.98 -40.34
C THR A 253 -21.90 -9.28 -40.05
N GLN A 254 -21.28 -9.88 -41.07
CA GLN A 254 -20.47 -11.10 -40.92
C GLN A 254 -19.28 -10.86 -39.99
N PHE A 255 -18.52 -9.79 -40.20
CA PHE A 255 -17.39 -9.43 -39.33
C PHE A 255 -17.82 -9.22 -37.87
N ALA A 256 -18.93 -8.50 -37.64
CA ALA A 256 -19.44 -8.29 -36.28
C ALA A 256 -19.82 -9.62 -35.62
N ALA A 257 -20.48 -10.53 -36.35
CA ALA A 257 -20.84 -11.85 -35.84
C ALA A 257 -19.61 -12.73 -35.55
N GLU A 258 -18.58 -12.67 -36.40
CA GLU A 258 -17.30 -13.37 -36.18
C GLU A 258 -16.61 -12.87 -34.90
N GLN A 259 -16.53 -11.56 -34.70
CA GLN A 259 -15.92 -10.96 -33.51
C GLN A 259 -16.71 -11.28 -32.24
N GLU A 260 -18.06 -11.25 -32.29
CA GLU A 260 -18.91 -11.62 -31.15
C GLU A 260 -18.78 -13.10 -30.79
N THR A 261 -18.65 -13.98 -31.79
CA THR A 261 -18.42 -15.42 -31.55
C THR A 261 -17.08 -15.64 -30.87
N LYS A 262 -16.00 -15.04 -31.40
CA LYS A 262 -14.66 -15.13 -30.80
C LYS A 262 -14.58 -14.51 -29.41
N GLN A 263 -15.27 -13.39 -29.19
CA GLN A 263 -15.41 -12.75 -27.89
C GLN A 263 -16.10 -13.70 -26.90
N ALA A 264 -17.23 -14.31 -27.27
CA ALA A 264 -17.98 -15.21 -26.41
C ALA A 264 -17.21 -16.49 -26.07
N GLU A 265 -16.51 -17.08 -27.04
CA GLU A 265 -15.64 -18.24 -26.82
C GLU A 265 -14.51 -17.92 -25.85
N THR A 266 -13.83 -16.78 -26.04
CA THR A 266 -12.70 -16.38 -25.20
C THR A 266 -13.16 -15.90 -23.83
N ALA A 267 -14.29 -15.22 -23.72
CA ALA A 267 -14.86 -14.80 -22.44
C ALA A 267 -15.16 -15.99 -21.52
N LYS A 268 -15.56 -17.15 -22.06
CA LYS A 268 -15.71 -18.38 -21.28
C LYS A 268 -14.36 -18.86 -20.73
N VAL A 269 -13.31 -18.87 -21.56
CA VAL A 269 -11.95 -19.23 -21.14
C VAL A 269 -11.43 -18.25 -20.08
N VAL A 270 -11.69 -16.96 -20.23
CA VAL A 270 -11.35 -15.91 -19.25
C VAL A 270 -12.06 -16.16 -17.93
N ALA A 271 -13.37 -16.39 -17.95
CA ALA A 271 -14.15 -16.62 -16.73
C ALA A 271 -13.68 -17.87 -15.98
N GLU A 272 -13.39 -18.97 -16.70
CA GLU A 272 -12.84 -20.18 -16.10
C GLU A 272 -11.42 -19.95 -15.54
N THR A 273 -10.58 -19.21 -16.27
CA THR A 273 -9.21 -18.88 -15.84
C THR A 273 -9.21 -17.96 -14.63
N GLN A 274 -10.09 -16.95 -14.60
CA GLN A 274 -10.29 -16.08 -13.43
C GLN A 274 -10.80 -16.86 -12.23
N LYS A 275 -11.69 -17.83 -12.42
CA LYS A 275 -12.12 -18.74 -11.35
C LYS A 275 -10.95 -19.58 -10.82
N ARG A 276 -10.12 -20.15 -11.69
CA ARG A 276 -8.90 -20.88 -11.29
C ARG A 276 -7.89 -19.99 -10.58
N ALA A 277 -7.71 -18.76 -11.07
CA ALA A 277 -6.86 -17.74 -10.45
C ALA A 277 -7.33 -17.38 -9.04
N ALA A 278 -8.63 -17.11 -8.86
CA ALA A 278 -9.21 -16.85 -7.55
C ALA A 278 -9.07 -18.06 -6.60
N ALA A 279 -9.13 -19.29 -7.10
CA ALA A 279 -8.89 -20.50 -6.31
C ALA A 279 -7.39 -20.74 -6.01
N ALA A 280 -6.49 -20.25 -6.86
CA ALA A 280 -5.04 -20.35 -6.70
C ALA A 280 -4.47 -19.26 -5.77
N GLU A 281 -5.11 -18.10 -5.72
CA GLU A 281 -4.71 -16.93 -4.94
C GLU A 281 -4.44 -17.28 -3.45
N PRO A 282 -5.33 -17.97 -2.70
CA PRO A 282 -5.04 -18.39 -1.32
C PRO A 282 -3.78 -19.24 -1.17
N LYS A 283 -3.58 -20.18 -2.10
CA LYS A 283 -2.42 -21.09 -2.09
C LYS A 283 -1.14 -20.32 -2.38
N LEU A 284 -1.17 -19.35 -3.29
CA LEU A 284 -0.03 -18.49 -3.59
C LEU A 284 0.41 -17.71 -2.35
N TYR A 285 -0.53 -17.10 -1.61
CA TYR A 285 -0.19 -16.39 -0.38
C TYR A 285 0.34 -17.34 0.70
N ALA A 286 -0.27 -18.52 0.87
CA ALA A 286 0.19 -19.51 1.85
C ALA A 286 1.62 -19.98 1.55
N LEU A 287 1.94 -20.25 0.28
CA LEU A 287 3.28 -20.62 -0.16
C LEU A 287 4.29 -19.49 0.02
N ARG A 288 3.91 -18.24 -0.28
CA ARG A 288 4.75 -17.05 -0.01
C ARG A 288 5.03 -16.92 1.49
N ALA A 289 3.99 -16.99 2.32
CA ALA A 289 4.14 -16.92 3.76
C ALA A 289 5.08 -18.02 4.27
N ALA A 290 4.90 -19.27 3.82
CA ALA A 290 5.75 -20.39 4.20
C ALA A 290 7.21 -20.22 3.71
N ALA A 291 7.41 -19.76 2.47
CA ALA A 291 8.75 -19.52 1.90
C ALA A 291 9.53 -18.46 2.68
N HIS A 292 8.83 -17.48 3.25
CA HIS A 292 9.44 -16.42 4.06
C HIS A 292 9.43 -16.71 5.57
N GLY A 293 9.00 -17.91 6.00
CA GLY A 293 8.94 -18.29 7.41
C GLY A 293 7.91 -17.49 8.23
N GLY A 294 6.90 -16.92 7.58
CA GLY A 294 5.86 -16.10 8.21
C GLY A 294 4.77 -16.91 8.92
N LEU A 295 3.85 -16.20 9.54
CA LEU A 295 2.73 -16.78 10.28
C LEU A 295 1.75 -17.54 9.37
N PRO A 296 1.08 -18.59 9.89
CA PRO A 296 -0.01 -19.26 9.18
C PRO A 296 -1.14 -18.29 8.83
N LEU A 297 -1.65 -18.39 7.61
CA LEU A 297 -2.71 -17.52 7.11
C LEU A 297 -4.08 -17.93 7.63
N LEU A 298 -4.99 -16.96 7.77
CA LEU A 298 -6.39 -17.21 8.02
C LEU A 298 -7.01 -17.92 6.79
N PRO A 299 -7.75 -19.03 6.98
CA PRO A 299 -8.48 -19.65 5.88
C PRO A 299 -9.50 -18.67 5.26
N PRO A 300 -9.57 -18.55 3.92
CA PRO A 300 -10.47 -17.59 3.27
C PRO A 300 -11.95 -17.74 3.63
N GLU A 301 -12.39 -18.97 3.92
CA GLU A 301 -13.74 -19.30 4.36
C GLU A 301 -14.10 -18.74 5.74
N GLU A 302 -13.10 -18.43 6.57
CA GLU A 302 -13.30 -17.77 7.85
C GLU A 302 -13.38 -16.25 7.70
N TRP A 303 -13.10 -15.67 6.54
CA TRP A 303 -13.21 -14.22 6.34
C TRP A 303 -14.67 -13.77 6.42
N ASP A 304 -14.96 -12.86 7.35
CA ASP A 304 -16.30 -12.34 7.60
C ASP A 304 -16.27 -10.82 7.81
N TYR A 305 -17.47 -10.23 7.97
CA TYR A 305 -17.62 -8.80 8.21
C TYR A 305 -16.88 -8.30 9.47
N ALA A 306 -16.89 -9.07 10.55
CA ALA A 306 -16.24 -8.68 11.81
C ALA A 306 -14.71 -8.68 11.68
N LYS A 307 -14.14 -9.63 10.94
CA LYS A 307 -12.71 -9.67 10.60
C LYS A 307 -12.32 -8.56 9.64
N ALA A 308 -13.17 -8.23 8.66
CA ALA A 308 -12.98 -7.05 7.81
C ALA A 308 -12.98 -5.74 8.61
N ARG A 309 -13.89 -5.62 9.58
CA ARG A 309 -13.92 -4.48 10.52
C ARG A 309 -12.67 -4.45 11.37
N HIS A 310 -12.25 -5.58 11.92
CA HIS A 310 -11.02 -5.70 12.70
C HIS A 310 -9.83 -5.17 11.92
N LEU A 311 -9.64 -5.67 10.70
CA LEU A 311 -8.57 -5.22 9.82
C LEU A 311 -8.62 -3.70 9.61
N LEU A 312 -9.77 -3.13 9.26
CA LEU A 312 -9.89 -1.68 9.00
C LEU A 312 -9.62 -0.82 10.24
N VAL A 313 -10.01 -1.29 11.42
CA VAL A 313 -9.78 -0.56 12.67
C VAL A 313 -8.32 -0.68 13.12
N ARG A 314 -7.67 -1.85 12.96
CA ARG A 314 -6.27 -2.07 13.33
C ARG A 314 -5.28 -1.46 12.32
N ALA A 315 -5.47 -1.73 11.03
CA ALA A 315 -4.67 -1.18 9.92
C ALA A 315 -5.14 0.21 9.46
N GLY A 316 -6.00 0.85 10.25
CA GLY A 316 -6.49 2.20 10.04
C GLY A 316 -6.97 2.79 11.35
N PHE A 317 -8.08 3.52 11.30
CA PHE A 317 -8.69 4.09 12.50
C PHE A 317 -10.17 3.69 12.66
N GLY A 318 -10.72 2.91 11.73
CA GLY A 318 -12.15 2.60 11.64
C GLY A 318 -12.76 3.08 10.32
N GLY A 319 -14.07 2.93 10.18
CA GLY A 319 -14.77 3.25 8.94
C GLY A 319 -16.24 2.87 8.97
N THR A 320 -16.97 3.41 7.99
CA THR A 320 -18.42 3.24 7.90
C THR A 320 -18.79 1.80 7.54
N PRO A 321 -20.05 1.38 7.75
CA PRO A 321 -20.51 0.07 7.31
C PRO A 321 -20.22 -0.25 5.83
N ASP A 322 -20.33 0.75 4.95
CA ASP A 322 -20.07 0.63 3.52
C ASP A 322 -18.59 0.33 3.23
N GLU A 323 -17.66 0.96 3.98
CA GLU A 323 -16.22 0.73 3.84
C GLU A 323 -15.81 -0.66 4.33
N VAL A 324 -16.40 -1.12 5.44
CA VAL A 324 -16.18 -2.49 5.93
C VAL A 324 -16.76 -3.51 4.94
N GLU A 325 -17.97 -3.28 4.43
CA GLU A 325 -18.61 -4.16 3.44
C GLU A 325 -17.78 -4.22 2.15
N LYS A 326 -17.18 -3.10 1.73
CA LYS A 326 -16.25 -3.07 0.60
C LYS A 326 -15.05 -3.99 0.83
N LEU A 327 -14.40 -3.93 2.00
CA LEU A 327 -13.28 -4.81 2.35
C LEU A 327 -13.72 -6.27 2.49
N HIS A 328 -14.88 -6.52 3.09
CA HIS A 328 -15.43 -7.85 3.22
C HIS A 328 -15.61 -8.50 1.83
N LYS A 329 -16.22 -7.79 0.87
CA LYS A 329 -16.43 -8.24 -0.51
C LYS A 329 -15.13 -8.41 -1.31
N MET A 330 -14.05 -7.71 -0.96
CA MET A 330 -12.73 -7.92 -1.58
C MET A 330 -12.14 -9.29 -1.22
N GLY A 331 -12.53 -9.88 -0.09
CA GLY A 331 -11.86 -11.03 0.50
C GLY A 331 -10.57 -10.64 1.22
N LEU A 332 -10.07 -11.52 2.10
CA LEU A 332 -8.90 -11.27 2.97
C LEU A 332 -7.70 -10.69 2.20
N TYR A 333 -7.27 -11.37 1.12
CA TYR A 333 -6.01 -11.03 0.45
C TYR A 333 -6.04 -9.65 -0.19
N LYS A 334 -7.08 -9.37 -0.99
CA LYS A 334 -7.24 -8.08 -1.67
C LYS A 334 -7.54 -6.96 -0.69
N ALA A 335 -8.23 -7.24 0.42
CA ALA A 335 -8.45 -6.25 1.48
C ALA A 335 -7.15 -5.84 2.16
N VAL A 336 -6.27 -6.80 2.46
CA VAL A 336 -4.95 -6.51 3.02
C VAL A 336 -4.07 -5.78 2.02
N ASP A 337 -3.99 -6.25 0.77
CA ASP A 337 -3.21 -5.57 -0.28
C ASP A 337 -3.73 -4.14 -0.52
N TYR A 338 -5.05 -3.93 -0.53
CA TYR A 338 -5.64 -2.60 -0.66
C TYR A 338 -5.14 -1.64 0.43
N LEU A 339 -5.04 -2.10 1.69
CA LEU A 339 -4.59 -1.26 2.80
C LEU A 339 -3.07 -1.10 2.85
N VAL A 340 -2.32 -2.16 2.60
CA VAL A 340 -0.85 -2.17 2.65
C VAL A 340 -0.26 -1.41 1.46
N GLU A 341 -0.79 -1.61 0.25
CA GLU A 341 -0.36 -0.93 -0.97
C GLU A 341 -1.07 0.43 -1.14
N TYR A 342 -1.19 1.19 -0.05
CA TYR A 342 -1.91 2.47 -0.02
C TYR A 342 -1.38 3.49 -1.05
N TYR A 343 -0.16 3.32 -1.54
CA TYR A 343 0.44 4.16 -2.59
C TYR A 343 -0.32 4.08 -3.92
N ARG A 344 -1.07 2.99 -4.16
CA ARG A 344 -1.97 2.83 -5.32
C ARG A 344 -3.25 3.64 -5.21
N GLN A 345 -3.58 4.12 -4.01
CA GLN A 345 -4.75 4.97 -3.78
C GLN A 345 -4.36 6.45 -3.95
N PRO A 346 -5.30 7.36 -4.28
CA PRO A 346 -5.00 8.78 -4.35
C PRO A 346 -4.37 9.32 -3.06
N GLY A 347 -3.37 10.19 -3.17
CA GLY A 347 -2.78 10.85 -2.01
C GLY A 347 -3.75 11.83 -1.35
N ALA A 348 -3.70 11.96 -0.03
CA ALA A 348 -4.44 13.01 0.67
C ALA A 348 -3.73 14.36 0.50
N ASN A 349 -4.38 15.30 -0.19
CA ASN A 349 -3.88 16.66 -0.36
C ASN A 349 -4.37 17.57 0.79
N ILE A 350 -3.76 17.43 1.97
CA ILE A 350 -4.02 18.29 3.12
C ILE A 350 -2.88 19.30 3.22
N ALA A 351 -3.17 20.55 2.87
CA ALA A 351 -2.19 21.62 2.90
C ALA A 351 -1.74 21.93 4.33
N PHE A 352 -0.43 21.97 4.53
CA PHE A 352 0.23 22.58 5.69
C PHE A 352 1.46 23.30 5.14
N ASP A 353 1.59 24.59 5.43
CA ASP A 353 2.71 25.41 4.99
C ASP A 353 3.64 25.66 6.19
N PRO A 354 4.65 24.80 6.40
CA PRO A 354 5.56 24.95 7.53
C PRO A 354 6.40 26.20 7.31
N VAL A 355 6.36 27.13 8.27
CA VAL A 355 7.24 28.30 8.22
C VAL A 355 8.68 27.85 8.42
N PRO A 356 9.60 28.02 7.45
CA PRO A 356 10.99 27.62 7.63
C PRO A 356 11.64 28.37 8.80
N PRO A 357 12.68 27.81 9.43
CA PRO A 357 13.43 28.53 10.45
C PRO A 357 13.94 29.86 9.87
N LEU A 358 13.82 30.94 10.65
CA LEU A 358 14.36 32.24 10.23
C LEU A 358 15.88 32.14 10.08
N ARG A 359 16.41 32.52 8.91
CA ARG A 359 17.82 32.89 8.79
C ARG A 359 18.08 34.04 9.77
N GLY A 360 18.95 33.83 10.75
CA GLY A 360 19.39 34.92 11.61
C GLY A 360 19.93 36.04 10.74
N ASP A 361 19.33 37.23 10.82
CA ASP A 361 19.88 38.40 10.16
C ASP A 361 21.28 38.67 10.77
N PRO A 362 22.36 38.66 9.96
CA PRO A 362 23.72 38.92 10.44
C PRO A 362 23.84 40.28 11.17
N LEU A 363 22.97 41.25 10.86
CA LEU A 363 22.89 42.53 11.55
C LEU A 363 22.20 42.40 12.93
N HIS A 364 21.17 41.56 13.07
CA HIS A 364 20.53 41.29 14.37
C HIS A 364 21.45 40.57 15.36
N ALA A 365 22.31 39.67 14.88
CA ALA A 365 23.34 39.03 15.72
C ALA A 365 24.37 40.01 16.28
N ARG A 366 24.52 41.20 15.67
CA ARG A 366 25.46 42.26 16.08
C ARG A 366 24.82 43.40 16.88
N MET A 367 23.49 43.54 16.85
CA MET A 367 22.74 44.66 17.49
C MET A 367 22.04 44.20 18.78
N THR A 368 22.77 43.65 19.74
CA THR A 368 22.21 43.19 21.02
C THR A 368 21.82 44.35 21.94
N VAL A 369 20.54 44.76 21.88
CA VAL A 369 19.86 45.47 22.97
C VAL A 369 18.95 44.48 23.71
N ARG A 370 19.20 44.31 25.01
CA ARG A 370 18.58 43.30 25.90
C ARG A 370 17.04 43.37 26.01
N THR A 371 16.42 44.49 25.65
CA THR A 371 14.95 44.69 25.70
C THR A 371 14.24 44.41 24.37
N MET A 372 14.91 44.54 23.22
CA MET A 372 14.36 44.16 21.91
C MET A 372 14.39 42.64 21.68
N THR A 373 15.31 41.96 22.36
CA THR A 373 15.49 40.50 22.32
C THR A 373 14.32 39.74 22.94
N ASP A 374 13.77 40.19 24.08
CA ASP A 374 12.65 39.49 24.75
C ASP A 374 11.34 39.55 23.95
N ARG A 375 11.04 40.67 23.28
CA ARG A 375 9.82 40.84 22.47
C ARG A 375 9.89 40.03 21.16
N ALA A 376 11.04 40.01 20.50
CA ALA A 376 11.24 39.21 19.28
C ALA A 376 11.23 37.71 19.58
N VAL A 377 11.87 37.27 20.68
CA VAL A 377 11.86 35.88 21.12
C VAL A 377 10.45 35.43 21.53
N SER A 378 9.70 36.25 22.25
CA SER A 378 8.31 35.91 22.63
C SER A 378 7.37 35.84 21.42
N GLN A 379 7.49 36.75 20.45
CA GLN A 379 6.74 36.69 19.19
C GLN A 379 7.07 35.42 18.39
N ARG A 380 8.34 35.07 18.26
CA ARG A 380 8.76 33.83 17.58
C ARG A 380 8.20 32.59 18.26
N ARG A 381 8.30 32.49 19.58
CA ARG A 381 7.72 31.37 20.35
C ARG A 381 6.20 31.27 20.16
N ALA A 382 5.50 32.40 19.99
CA ALA A 382 4.07 32.38 19.70
C ALA A 382 3.76 31.83 18.30
N VAL A 383 4.57 32.19 17.29
CA VAL A 383 4.47 31.63 15.93
C VAL A 383 4.71 30.12 15.95
N GLU A 384 5.79 29.65 16.58
CA GLU A 384 6.09 28.21 16.67
C GLU A 384 4.95 27.44 17.35
N ARG A 385 4.45 27.92 18.50
CA ARG A 385 3.30 27.27 19.17
C ARG A 385 2.06 27.19 18.27
N GLY A 386 1.79 28.25 17.50
CA GLY A 386 0.71 28.27 16.52
C GLY A 386 0.92 27.25 15.39
N GLN A 387 2.15 27.15 14.88
CA GLN A 387 2.53 26.20 13.83
C GLN A 387 2.45 24.74 14.28
N VAL A 388 2.92 24.43 15.50
CA VAL A 388 2.80 23.07 16.07
C VAL A 388 1.33 22.68 16.24
N GLY A 389 0.50 23.59 16.76
CA GLY A 389 -0.94 23.36 16.87
C GLY A 389 -1.59 23.09 15.50
N ALA A 390 -1.25 23.88 14.49
CA ALA A 390 -1.71 23.69 13.11
C ALA A 390 -1.20 22.37 12.50
N LEU A 391 0.03 21.96 12.80
CA LEU A 391 0.62 20.69 12.35
C LEU A 391 -0.14 19.48 12.94
N ARG A 392 -0.46 19.51 14.25
CA ARG A 392 -1.27 18.47 14.88
C ARG A 392 -2.65 18.37 14.24
N GLN A 393 -3.30 19.51 14.01
CA GLN A 393 -4.62 19.56 13.36
C GLN A 393 -4.57 19.05 11.92
N ALA A 394 -3.54 19.41 11.14
CA ALA A 394 -3.34 18.90 9.80
C ALA A 394 -3.12 17.37 9.77
N TRP A 395 -2.41 16.83 10.76
CA TRP A 395 -2.21 15.39 10.90
C TRP A 395 -3.51 14.66 11.28
N LEU A 396 -4.26 15.16 12.26
CA LEU A 396 -5.58 14.64 12.63
C LEU A 396 -6.54 14.66 11.44
N ARG A 397 -6.51 15.74 10.66
CA ARG A 397 -7.28 15.86 9.41
C ARG A 397 -6.95 14.77 8.42
N ARG A 398 -5.67 14.46 8.23
CA ARG A 398 -5.26 13.32 7.40
C ARG A 398 -5.81 11.99 7.95
N MET A 399 -5.71 11.73 9.25
CA MET A 399 -6.20 10.49 9.84
C MET A 399 -7.72 10.30 9.63
N VAL A 400 -8.51 11.39 9.65
CA VAL A 400 -9.96 11.37 9.41
C VAL A 400 -10.31 11.29 7.92
N GLU A 401 -9.72 12.13 7.07
CA GLU A 401 -10.17 12.36 5.69
C GLU A 401 -9.41 11.52 4.64
N SER A 402 -8.20 11.05 4.94
CA SER A 402 -7.35 10.35 3.96
C SER A 402 -7.95 9.00 3.54
N PRO A 403 -7.87 8.66 2.23
CA PRO A 403 -8.15 7.31 1.77
C PRO A 403 -7.03 6.32 2.12
N ARG A 404 -5.87 6.79 2.62
CA ARG A 404 -4.69 5.99 2.99
C ARG A 404 -4.54 5.85 4.52
N PRO A 405 -5.47 5.20 5.24
CA PRO A 405 -5.47 5.21 6.70
C PRO A 405 -4.24 4.49 7.28
N LEU A 406 -3.73 3.43 6.64
CA LEU A 406 -2.56 2.70 7.13
C LEU A 406 -1.29 3.56 7.13
N GLN A 407 -1.11 4.46 6.15
CA GLN A 407 0.06 5.33 6.08
C GLN A 407 0.18 6.21 7.34
N ASP A 408 -0.92 6.87 7.73
CA ASP A 408 -0.92 7.73 8.92
C ASP A 408 -1.00 6.92 10.23
N LYS A 409 -1.52 5.69 10.19
CA LYS A 409 -1.49 4.74 11.31
C LYS A 409 -0.05 4.27 11.61
N LEU A 410 0.71 3.94 10.57
CA LEU A 410 2.15 3.63 10.67
C LEU A 410 2.96 4.86 11.06
N ALA A 411 2.68 6.04 10.50
CA ALA A 411 3.35 7.27 10.95
C ALA A 411 3.14 7.55 12.45
N LEU A 412 1.95 7.25 12.99
CA LEU A 412 1.68 7.35 14.42
C LEU A 412 2.48 6.32 15.23
N PHE A 413 2.59 5.08 14.73
CA PHE A 413 3.45 4.06 15.33
C PHE A 413 4.91 4.51 15.35
N TRP A 414 5.46 4.99 14.24
CA TRP A 414 6.85 5.45 14.13
C TRP A 414 7.13 6.64 15.03
N HIS A 415 6.22 7.61 15.10
CA HIS A 415 6.35 8.73 16.02
C HIS A 415 6.28 8.33 17.50
N GLY A 416 5.59 7.21 17.79
CA GLY A 416 5.60 6.60 19.11
C GLY A 416 6.83 5.75 19.42
N LEU A 417 7.51 5.20 18.40
CA LEU A 417 8.74 4.43 18.56
C LEU A 417 9.96 5.34 18.61
N PHE A 418 10.09 6.25 17.65
CA PHE A 418 11.14 7.26 17.55
C PHE A 418 10.67 8.57 18.20
N ALA A 419 10.44 8.50 19.52
CA ALA A 419 9.84 9.60 20.26
C ALA A 419 10.70 10.87 20.22
N SER A 420 10.06 12.00 19.88
CA SER A 420 10.64 13.34 19.94
C SER A 420 9.61 14.32 20.53
N GLN A 421 10.03 15.19 21.44
CA GLN A 421 9.15 16.15 22.12
C GLN A 421 9.28 17.56 21.53
N ASP A 422 8.15 18.17 21.16
CA ASP A 422 8.10 19.58 20.75
C ASP A 422 8.66 20.50 21.83
N SER A 423 8.38 20.23 23.10
CA SER A 423 8.93 21.03 24.21
C SER A 423 10.46 21.12 24.25
N VAL A 424 11.16 20.14 23.67
CA VAL A 424 12.63 20.09 23.55
C VAL A 424 13.10 20.59 22.18
N VAL A 425 12.48 20.11 21.10
CA VAL A 425 12.87 20.43 19.71
C VAL A 425 12.55 21.89 19.37
N GLN A 426 11.38 22.39 19.78
CA GLN A 426 10.91 23.77 19.64
C GLN A 426 11.02 24.33 18.21
N ASN A 427 10.81 23.48 17.21
CA ASN A 427 10.93 23.81 15.79
C ASN A 427 9.89 23.03 14.99
N SER A 428 8.79 23.71 14.64
CA SER A 428 7.67 23.11 13.91
C SER A 428 8.05 22.58 12.52
N TYR A 429 9.05 23.19 11.87
CA TYR A 429 9.51 22.79 10.54
C TYR A 429 10.26 21.46 10.55
N THR A 430 11.17 21.24 11.52
CA THR A 430 11.89 19.96 11.63
C THR A 430 10.97 18.83 12.10
N LEU A 431 10.05 19.12 13.03
CA LEU A 431 8.99 18.16 13.41
C LEU A 431 8.11 17.80 12.22
N HIS A 432 7.75 18.77 11.38
CA HIS A 432 6.99 18.49 10.16
C HIS A 432 7.76 17.55 9.22
N LYS A 433 9.06 17.82 8.99
CA LYS A 433 9.93 16.94 8.18
C LYS A 433 10.01 15.52 8.75
N GLN A 434 10.15 15.39 10.06
CA GLN A 434 10.19 14.08 10.71
C GLN A 434 8.89 13.27 10.48
N ILE A 435 7.72 13.92 10.56
CA ILE A 435 6.45 13.26 10.22
C ILE A 435 6.41 12.86 8.74
N GLN A 436 6.98 13.66 7.83
CA GLN A 436 7.07 13.26 6.42
C GLN A 436 8.00 12.06 6.22
N LEU A 437 9.15 12.02 6.90
CA LEU A 437 10.03 10.85 6.94
C LEU A 437 9.27 9.60 7.37
N PHE A 438 8.50 9.70 8.47
CA PHE A 438 7.67 8.60 8.95
C PHE A 438 6.61 8.15 7.94
N ARG A 439 6.05 9.07 7.15
CA ARG A 439 5.06 8.76 6.10
C ARG A 439 5.69 8.18 4.84
N GLU A 440 6.87 8.64 4.48
CA GLU A 440 7.62 8.20 3.31
C GLU A 440 8.06 6.75 3.46
N HIS A 441 8.59 6.40 4.63
CA HIS A 441 9.03 5.04 4.94
C HIS A 441 8.02 4.23 5.75
N ALA A 442 6.75 4.66 5.83
CA ALA A 442 5.76 4.11 6.76
C ALA A 442 5.62 2.58 6.68
N ALA A 443 5.43 2.06 5.46
CA ALA A 443 5.44 0.63 5.13
C ALA A 443 6.63 0.26 4.21
N GLY A 444 7.66 1.12 4.16
CA GLY A 444 8.83 0.92 3.32
C GLY A 444 9.90 0.07 3.98
N ASN A 445 11.17 0.40 3.77
CA ASN A 445 12.28 -0.32 4.38
C ASN A 445 12.62 0.25 5.77
N TYR A 446 12.69 -0.60 6.80
CA TYR A 446 13.05 -0.16 8.16
C TYR A 446 14.51 0.33 8.26
N GLY A 447 15.42 -0.22 7.45
CA GLY A 447 16.79 0.31 7.37
C GLY A 447 16.84 1.74 6.83
N ALA A 448 16.03 2.06 5.83
CA ALA A 448 15.88 3.43 5.33
C ALA A 448 15.26 4.37 6.39
N MET A 449 14.29 3.87 7.16
CA MET A 449 13.73 4.62 8.31
C MET A 449 14.80 4.91 9.36
N LEU A 450 15.56 3.90 9.78
CA LEU A 450 16.60 4.05 10.80
C LEU A 450 17.73 4.98 10.32
N TYR A 451 18.12 4.86 9.04
CA TYR A 451 19.03 5.81 8.39
C TYR A 451 18.50 7.24 8.45
N GLY A 452 17.25 7.46 8.06
CA GLY A 452 16.61 8.77 8.12
C GLY A 452 16.59 9.36 9.53
N ILE A 453 16.39 8.53 10.55
CA ILE A 453 16.35 8.95 11.96
C ILE A 453 17.72 9.40 12.46
N VAL A 454 18.80 8.71 12.07
CA VAL A 454 20.18 9.14 12.38
C VAL A 454 20.52 10.51 11.75
N HIS A 455 19.81 10.88 10.68
CA HIS A 455 19.98 12.14 9.97
C HIS A 455 18.91 13.19 10.31
N ASP A 456 17.92 12.85 11.14
CA ASP A 456 16.76 13.70 11.35
C ASP A 456 17.08 14.86 12.32
N PRO A 457 16.96 16.14 11.90
CA PRO A 457 17.29 17.28 12.75
C PRO A 457 16.49 17.35 14.06
N ALA A 458 15.22 16.90 14.07
CA ALA A 458 14.43 16.88 15.30
C ALA A 458 14.98 15.84 16.29
N MET A 459 15.36 14.65 15.81
CA MET A 459 15.98 13.61 16.62
C MET A 459 17.37 13.99 17.12
N LEU A 460 18.22 14.54 16.23
CA LEU A 460 19.56 15.02 16.58
C LEU A 460 19.51 16.10 17.67
N ARG A 461 18.52 17.00 17.62
CA ARG A 461 18.28 18.00 18.66
C ARG A 461 17.72 17.39 19.94
N TYR A 462 16.79 16.44 19.83
CA TYR A 462 16.10 15.84 20.97
C TYR A 462 17.05 15.04 21.88
N LEU A 463 17.98 14.31 21.27
CA LEU A 463 18.96 13.46 21.97
C LEU A 463 20.34 14.11 22.06
N ASP A 464 20.41 15.43 21.89
CA ASP A 464 21.62 16.26 22.01
C ASP A 464 22.84 15.76 21.17
N ASN A 465 22.60 15.08 20.05
CA ASN A 465 23.69 14.61 19.18
C ASN A 465 24.36 15.77 18.43
N ASN A 466 23.71 16.94 18.33
CA ASN A 466 24.37 18.16 17.86
C ASN A 466 25.55 18.60 18.75
N GLN A 467 25.67 18.06 19.96
CA GLN A 467 26.82 18.25 20.86
C GLN A 467 27.82 17.08 20.80
N ASN A 468 27.55 16.03 20.03
CA ASN A 468 28.39 14.84 19.91
C ASN A 468 29.58 15.11 18.97
N VAL A 469 30.77 15.32 19.53
CA VAL A 469 31.97 15.69 18.79
C VAL A 469 33.17 14.84 19.17
N LYS A 470 34.17 14.79 18.30
CA LYS A 470 35.43 14.06 18.51
C LYS A 470 36.05 14.42 19.87
N GLY A 471 36.34 13.40 20.66
CA GLY A 471 36.92 13.54 22.00
C GLY A 471 35.92 13.82 23.12
N GLN A 472 34.65 14.08 22.81
CA GLN A 472 33.55 14.25 23.76
C GLN A 472 32.29 13.52 23.25
N PRO A 473 32.32 12.17 23.18
CA PRO A 473 31.19 11.40 22.68
C PRO A 473 29.97 11.58 23.58
N ASN A 474 28.81 11.86 22.98
CA ASN A 474 27.51 11.88 23.66
C ASN A 474 26.76 10.58 23.32
N GLU A 475 26.54 9.75 24.34
CA GLU A 475 25.95 8.42 24.18
C GLU A 475 24.44 8.42 23.95
N ASN A 476 23.73 9.52 24.22
CA ASN A 476 22.26 9.51 24.24
C ASN A 476 21.66 8.93 22.96
N LEU A 477 21.98 9.48 21.79
CA LEU A 477 21.44 8.95 20.52
C LEU A 477 21.87 7.51 20.24
N ALA A 478 23.13 7.16 20.52
CA ALA A 478 23.63 5.79 20.32
C ALA A 478 22.88 4.78 21.19
N ARG A 479 22.69 5.12 22.47
CA ARG A 479 21.96 4.32 23.44
C ARG A 479 20.52 4.13 22.98
N GLU A 480 19.79 5.20 22.68
CA GLU A 480 18.39 5.06 22.27
C GLU A 480 18.23 4.27 20.96
N ILE A 481 19.15 4.44 20.00
CA ILE A 481 19.15 3.67 18.76
C ILE A 481 19.25 2.17 19.06
N LEU A 482 20.18 1.76 19.91
CA LEU A 482 20.39 0.34 20.24
C LEU A 482 19.28 -0.19 21.16
N GLU A 483 19.02 0.50 22.27
CA GLU A 483 18.13 0.04 23.33
C GLU A 483 16.64 0.15 22.97
N LEU A 484 16.20 1.28 22.39
CA LEU A 484 14.77 1.60 22.25
C LEU A 484 14.27 1.58 20.81
N PHE A 485 15.13 1.79 19.83
CA PHE A 485 14.69 1.94 18.45
C PHE A 485 14.95 0.71 17.59
N SER A 486 15.93 -0.12 17.92
CA SER A 486 16.36 -1.20 17.03
C SER A 486 16.54 -2.58 17.66
N MET A 487 17.20 -2.77 18.82
CA MET A 487 17.55 -4.12 19.32
C MET A 487 16.80 -4.49 20.60
N GLY A 488 16.47 -3.51 21.44
CA GLY A 488 15.90 -3.75 22.77
C GLY A 488 16.92 -3.60 23.89
N VAL A 489 16.46 -3.29 25.09
CA VAL A 489 17.31 -3.15 26.28
C VAL A 489 18.00 -4.47 26.60
N ASP A 490 19.33 -4.41 26.78
CA ASP A 490 20.22 -5.52 27.11
C ASP A 490 20.19 -6.71 26.12
N GLN A 491 20.00 -6.44 24.82
CA GLN A 491 19.94 -7.47 23.77
C GLN A 491 21.10 -7.38 22.77
N GLY A 492 22.08 -8.28 22.86
CA GLY A 492 23.04 -8.50 21.77
C GLY A 492 24.14 -7.43 21.58
N TYR A 493 24.27 -6.48 22.51
CA TYR A 493 25.33 -5.47 22.57
C TYR A 493 25.85 -5.28 24.00
N THR A 494 26.96 -4.57 24.15
CA THR A 494 27.61 -4.22 25.42
C THR A 494 27.64 -2.70 25.62
N GLU A 495 27.92 -2.26 26.85
CA GLU A 495 28.18 -0.83 27.14
C GLU A 495 29.30 -0.26 26.27
N LYS A 496 30.32 -1.08 25.95
CA LYS A 496 31.39 -0.69 25.04
C LYS A 496 30.87 -0.41 23.63
N ASP A 497 29.91 -1.20 23.14
CA ASP A 497 29.30 -0.96 21.82
C ASP A 497 28.53 0.36 21.80
N ILE A 498 27.88 0.76 22.91
CA ILE A 498 27.20 2.07 23.03
C ILE A 498 28.21 3.22 22.89
N ILE A 499 29.34 3.15 23.60
CA ILE A 499 30.40 4.16 23.53
C ILE A 499 30.97 4.24 22.11
N GLU A 500 31.25 3.10 21.48
CA GLU A 500 31.81 3.03 20.12
C GLU A 500 30.81 3.50 19.06
N ALA A 501 29.52 3.21 19.24
CA ALA A 501 28.43 3.76 18.41
C ALA A 501 28.29 5.27 18.58
N ALA A 502 28.43 5.80 19.80
CA ALA A 502 28.44 7.24 20.06
C ALA A 502 29.59 7.93 19.33
N ARG A 503 30.78 7.32 19.33
CA ARG A 503 31.93 7.78 18.54
C ARG A 503 31.63 7.77 17.04
N ALA A 504 30.93 6.75 16.53
CA ALA A 504 30.53 6.68 15.12
C ALA A 504 29.56 7.81 14.72
N LEU A 505 28.73 8.29 15.65
CA LEU A 505 27.77 9.39 15.44
C LEU A 505 28.35 10.81 15.63
N THR A 506 29.64 10.93 15.98
CA THR A 506 30.27 12.25 16.16
C THR A 506 30.26 13.05 14.86
N GLY A 507 30.03 14.36 14.97
CA GLY A 507 29.99 15.27 13.82
C GLY A 507 28.67 15.26 13.03
N TYR A 508 27.71 14.40 13.38
CA TYR A 508 26.35 14.44 12.84
C TYR A 508 25.57 15.52 13.58
N THR A 509 25.19 16.58 12.87
CA THR A 509 24.51 17.75 13.43
C THR A 509 23.50 18.31 12.42
N TYR A 510 22.95 19.48 12.67
CA TYR A 510 22.02 20.15 11.77
C TYR A 510 22.20 21.66 11.83
N ASP A 511 21.78 22.35 10.77
CA ASP A 511 21.79 23.80 10.69
C ASP A 511 20.51 24.39 11.28
N ASP A 512 20.63 25.12 12.41
CA ASP A 512 19.50 25.78 13.08
C ASP A 512 18.74 26.77 12.17
N ALA A 513 19.39 27.35 11.15
CA ALA A 513 18.80 28.33 10.25
C ALA A 513 18.02 27.71 9.10
N THR A 514 18.31 26.46 8.72
CA THR A 514 17.65 25.78 7.59
C THR A 514 16.90 24.51 8.00
N GLY A 515 17.15 23.98 9.20
CA GLY A 515 16.63 22.69 9.64
C GLY A 515 17.09 21.56 8.71
N ALA A 516 18.33 21.64 8.22
CA ALA A 516 18.94 20.65 7.34
C ALA A 516 20.05 19.90 8.08
N PHE A 517 20.13 18.58 7.85
CA PHE A 517 21.21 17.74 8.34
C PHE A 517 22.58 18.24 7.84
N GLN A 518 23.61 18.09 8.67
CA GLN A 518 25.00 18.35 8.34
C GLN A 518 25.92 17.29 8.95
N TYR A 519 26.83 16.77 8.14
CA TYR A 519 27.97 15.98 8.63
C TYR A 519 29.24 16.82 8.62
N VAL A 520 29.70 17.22 9.80
CA VAL A 520 30.91 18.03 9.98
C VAL A 520 32.09 17.11 10.25
N ARG A 521 32.78 16.70 9.18
CA ARG A 521 33.93 15.77 9.25
C ARG A 521 35.02 16.19 10.25
N ALA A 522 35.26 17.49 10.41
CA ALA A 522 36.25 18.00 11.37
C ALA A 522 35.89 17.69 12.85
N LEU A 523 34.61 17.47 13.13
CA LEU A 523 34.09 17.09 14.45
C LEU A 523 33.87 15.58 14.58
N HIS A 524 34.11 14.80 13.53
CA HIS A 524 33.98 13.34 13.57
C HIS A 524 35.25 12.68 14.08
N ASP A 525 35.09 11.68 14.94
CA ASP A 525 36.16 10.77 15.34
C ASP A 525 36.45 9.80 14.21
N ASP A 526 37.52 10.03 13.46
CA ASP A 526 37.96 9.25 12.31
C ASP A 526 38.86 8.05 12.67
N THR A 527 39.00 7.74 13.97
CA THR A 527 39.79 6.59 14.42
C THR A 527 38.99 5.29 14.39
N GLU A 528 39.70 4.16 14.51
CA GLU A 528 39.10 2.82 14.49
C GLU A 528 38.13 2.62 15.67
N LYS A 529 36.99 2.01 15.37
CA LYS A 529 35.92 1.70 16.31
C LYS A 529 35.57 0.23 16.20
N THR A 530 35.27 -0.42 17.32
CA THR A 530 34.84 -1.83 17.34
C THR A 530 33.40 -1.91 17.83
N ILE A 531 32.49 -2.30 16.95
CA ILE A 531 31.06 -2.41 17.25
C ILE A 531 30.61 -3.83 16.89
N PHE A 532 29.97 -4.53 17.83
CA PHE A 532 29.53 -5.92 17.69
C PHE A 532 30.65 -6.90 17.28
N GLY A 533 31.88 -6.60 17.71
CA GLY A 533 33.07 -7.38 17.34
C GLY A 533 33.66 -7.08 15.96
N GLN A 534 33.07 -6.14 15.19
CA GLN A 534 33.61 -5.69 13.90
C GLN A 534 34.35 -4.36 14.05
N SER A 535 35.60 -4.30 13.58
CA SER A 535 36.44 -3.09 13.63
C SER A 535 36.49 -2.35 12.31
N GLY A 536 36.46 -1.01 12.37
CA GLY A 536 36.61 -0.14 11.22
C GLY A 536 36.46 1.34 11.60
N ASN A 537 36.72 2.25 10.65
CA ASN A 537 36.51 3.68 10.85
C ASN A 537 35.03 4.05 10.63
N TRP A 538 34.16 3.48 11.47
CA TRP A 538 32.71 3.55 11.30
C TRP A 538 32.15 4.97 11.47
N THR A 539 31.15 5.28 10.63
CA THR A 539 30.29 6.47 10.71
C THR A 539 28.89 6.11 11.20
N GLY A 540 28.01 7.12 11.40
CA GLY A 540 26.60 6.88 11.73
C GLY A 540 25.86 6.05 10.67
N ASP A 541 26.26 6.15 9.41
CA ASP A 541 25.67 5.39 8.31
C ASP A 541 26.08 3.90 8.41
N ASP A 542 27.34 3.64 8.75
CA ASP A 542 27.84 2.29 8.98
C ASP A 542 27.20 1.64 10.21
N LEU A 543 26.95 2.42 11.26
CA LEU A 543 26.26 1.95 12.46
C LEU A 543 24.88 1.37 12.11
N VAL A 544 24.11 2.04 11.23
CA VAL A 544 22.81 1.53 10.78
C VAL A 544 22.96 0.16 10.11
N ARG A 545 23.94 0.00 9.21
CA ARG A 545 24.22 -1.29 8.57
C ARG A 545 24.57 -2.37 9.61
N LEU A 546 25.47 -2.07 10.53
CA LEU A 546 25.92 -3.00 11.58
C LEU A 546 24.76 -3.44 12.48
N ILE A 547 23.81 -2.54 12.78
CA ILE A 547 22.59 -2.86 13.52
C ILE A 547 21.71 -3.81 12.72
N LEU A 548 21.45 -3.52 11.43
CA LEU A 548 20.57 -4.36 10.61
C LEU A 548 21.11 -5.78 10.39
N GLU A 549 22.42 -5.99 10.47
CA GLU A 549 23.05 -7.32 10.44
C GLU A 549 22.71 -8.17 11.68
N ARG A 550 22.20 -7.57 12.76
CA ARG A 550 21.87 -8.25 14.00
C ARG A 550 20.50 -8.94 13.92
N PRO A 551 20.39 -10.24 14.26
CA PRO A 551 19.10 -10.92 14.30
C PRO A 551 18.16 -10.33 15.34
N GLU A 552 18.70 -9.77 16.43
CA GLU A 552 17.94 -9.09 17.49
C GLU A 552 17.12 -7.92 16.93
N THR A 553 17.62 -7.21 15.91
CA THR A 553 16.93 -6.05 15.32
C THR A 553 15.63 -6.42 14.64
N SER A 554 15.66 -7.48 13.82
CA SER A 554 14.45 -7.99 13.19
C SER A 554 13.41 -8.51 14.19
N ALA A 555 13.84 -9.12 15.29
CA ALA A 555 12.96 -9.60 16.35
C ALA A 555 12.31 -8.43 17.11
N PHE A 556 13.10 -7.40 17.41
CA PHE A 556 12.62 -6.18 18.06
C PHE A 556 11.52 -5.51 17.22
N ILE A 557 11.78 -5.21 15.95
CA ILE A 557 10.81 -4.51 15.10
C ILE A 557 9.57 -5.36 14.82
N ALA A 558 9.74 -6.68 14.60
CA ALA A 558 8.62 -7.59 14.46
C ALA A 558 7.72 -7.56 15.71
N LYS A 559 8.33 -7.58 16.91
CA LYS A 559 7.61 -7.47 18.18
C LYS A 559 6.86 -6.15 18.32
N ARG A 560 7.52 -5.01 18.07
CA ARG A 560 6.88 -3.68 18.20
C ARG A 560 5.69 -3.52 17.26
N LEU A 561 5.82 -3.95 16.01
CA LEU A 561 4.72 -3.91 15.03
C LEU A 561 3.59 -4.86 15.42
N PHE A 562 3.91 -6.08 15.87
CA PHE A 562 2.90 -7.02 16.36
C PHE A 562 2.14 -6.46 17.57
N GLU A 563 2.85 -5.92 18.56
CA GLU A 563 2.25 -5.31 19.77
C GLU A 563 1.31 -4.16 19.41
N TYR A 564 1.67 -3.34 18.42
CA TYR A 564 0.85 -2.23 17.97
C TYR A 564 -0.39 -2.69 17.20
N PHE A 565 -0.25 -3.64 16.28
CA PHE A 565 -1.32 -4.04 15.37
C PHE A 565 -2.18 -5.21 15.84
N ALA A 566 -1.67 -6.10 16.69
CA ALA A 566 -2.36 -7.29 17.16
C ALA A 566 -2.65 -7.23 18.67
N ARG A 567 -1.74 -7.72 19.51
CA ARG A 567 -1.90 -7.78 20.98
C ARG A 567 -0.57 -7.66 21.70
N GLN A 568 -0.64 -7.28 22.98
CA GLN A 568 0.52 -7.24 23.86
C GLN A 568 0.99 -8.67 24.22
N ASP A 569 2.24 -8.78 24.65
CA ASP A 569 2.88 -10.01 25.11
C ASP A 569 2.80 -11.19 24.12
N PRO A 570 3.35 -11.02 22.89
CA PRO A 570 3.40 -12.11 21.90
C PRO A 570 4.35 -13.24 22.29
N GLU A 571 4.00 -14.46 21.90
CA GLU A 571 4.85 -15.64 22.04
C GLU A 571 6.13 -15.50 21.19
N PRO A 572 7.30 -15.96 21.68
CA PRO A 572 8.57 -15.86 20.96
C PRO A 572 8.55 -16.46 19.55
N GLU A 573 7.77 -17.52 19.32
CA GLU A 573 7.65 -18.21 18.03
C GLU A 573 6.96 -17.33 16.98
N ILE A 574 5.97 -16.54 17.38
CA ILE A 574 5.28 -15.58 16.50
C ILE A 574 6.26 -14.50 16.06
N ILE A 575 7.05 -13.98 17.01
CA ILE A 575 8.06 -12.96 16.73
C ILE A 575 9.18 -13.53 15.87
N GLY A 576 9.65 -14.75 16.14
CA GLY A 576 10.66 -15.41 15.33
C GLY A 576 10.23 -15.59 13.87
N SER A 577 8.96 -15.91 13.64
CA SER A 577 8.38 -16.05 12.29
C SER A 577 8.38 -14.72 11.55
N LEU A 578 7.81 -13.67 12.16
CA LEU A 578 7.75 -12.33 11.56
C LEU A 578 9.14 -11.69 11.37
N ALA A 579 10.05 -11.92 12.31
CA ALA A 579 11.45 -11.49 12.20
C ALA A 579 12.17 -12.15 11.03
N THR A 580 11.86 -13.42 10.76
CA THR A 580 12.39 -14.14 9.59
C THR A 580 11.88 -13.50 8.30
N VAL A 581 10.58 -13.14 8.23
CA VAL A 581 10.03 -12.42 7.07
C VAL A 581 10.79 -11.11 6.83
N LEU A 582 11.07 -10.33 7.88
CA LEU A 582 11.84 -9.09 7.74
C LEU A 582 13.26 -9.35 7.22
N ARG A 583 14.01 -10.28 7.81
CA ARG A 583 15.41 -10.54 7.39
C ARG A 583 15.51 -11.05 5.96
N VAL A 584 14.63 -11.99 5.58
CA VAL A 584 14.61 -12.55 4.21
C VAL A 584 14.27 -11.48 3.17
N ASN A 585 13.45 -10.50 3.55
CA ASN A 585 13.07 -9.37 2.69
C ASN A 585 13.92 -8.10 2.96
N GLN A 586 15.12 -8.24 3.52
CA GLN A 586 16.06 -7.14 3.75
C GLN A 586 15.44 -5.92 4.47
N TYR A 587 14.57 -6.18 5.46
CA TYR A 587 13.84 -5.18 6.23
C TYR A 587 12.81 -4.37 5.45
N ASP A 588 12.36 -4.82 4.28
CA ASP A 588 11.11 -4.33 3.70
C ASP A 588 9.92 -4.73 4.60
N LEU A 589 9.15 -3.73 5.02
CA LEU A 589 8.03 -3.92 5.93
C LEU A 589 6.78 -4.41 5.21
N GLU A 590 6.63 -4.14 3.91
CA GLU A 590 5.42 -4.48 3.15
C GLU A 590 5.09 -5.99 3.25
N PRO A 591 6.05 -6.92 3.01
CA PRO A 591 5.78 -8.36 3.10
C PRO A 591 5.42 -8.81 4.52
N MET A 592 6.05 -8.23 5.54
CA MET A 592 5.79 -8.55 6.93
C MET A 592 4.40 -8.07 7.37
N LEU A 593 4.01 -6.84 7.00
CA LEU A 593 2.68 -6.30 7.28
C LEU A 593 1.58 -7.13 6.60
N LYS A 594 1.80 -7.53 5.34
CA LYS A 594 0.87 -8.45 4.64
C LYS A 594 0.76 -9.77 5.38
N ASN A 595 1.87 -10.39 5.76
CA ASN A 595 1.84 -11.66 6.50
C ASN A 595 1.12 -11.53 7.86
N LEU A 596 1.39 -10.47 8.62
CA LEU A 596 0.71 -10.19 9.88
C LEU A 596 -0.81 -10.03 9.68
N PHE A 597 -1.24 -9.16 8.77
CA PHE A 597 -2.66 -8.88 8.54
C PHE A 597 -3.42 -10.00 7.86
N MET A 598 -2.74 -10.96 7.21
CA MET A 598 -3.36 -12.16 6.66
C MET A 598 -3.33 -13.34 7.64
N SER A 599 -2.63 -13.24 8.77
CA SER A 599 -2.41 -14.36 9.68
C SER A 599 -3.65 -14.74 10.48
N ALA A 600 -3.81 -16.04 10.78
CA ALA A 600 -4.88 -16.51 11.67
C ALA A 600 -4.74 -15.93 13.10
N GLU A 601 -3.50 -15.72 13.58
CA GLU A 601 -3.23 -15.13 14.89
C GLU A 601 -3.77 -13.70 15.03
N PHE A 602 -3.71 -12.90 13.96
CA PHE A 602 -4.25 -11.55 13.94
C PHE A 602 -5.77 -11.52 14.13
N TYR A 603 -6.48 -12.54 13.67
CA TYR A 603 -7.94 -12.67 13.84
C TYR A 603 -8.33 -13.60 14.99
N SER A 604 -7.40 -14.01 15.83
CA SER A 604 -7.69 -14.94 16.92
C SER A 604 -8.56 -14.28 18.00
N PRO A 605 -9.30 -15.08 18.80
CA PRO A 605 -10.05 -14.56 19.95
C PRO A 605 -9.19 -13.84 20.99
N ARG A 606 -7.87 -14.12 21.02
CA ARG A 606 -6.89 -13.45 21.90
C ARG A 606 -6.51 -12.06 21.39
N THR A 607 -6.63 -11.82 20.09
CA THR A 607 -6.22 -10.57 19.44
C THR A 607 -7.39 -9.60 19.26
N MET A 608 -8.51 -10.06 18.68
CA MET A 608 -9.65 -9.19 18.38
C MET A 608 -10.27 -8.64 19.66
N GLY A 609 -10.40 -7.32 19.84
CA GLY A 609 -11.02 -6.72 21.03
C GLY A 609 -10.17 -6.83 22.30
N SER A 610 -8.85 -6.99 22.18
CA SER A 610 -7.93 -7.19 23.31
C SER A 610 -7.20 -5.92 23.76
N GLN A 611 -7.16 -4.87 22.92
CA GLN A 611 -6.41 -3.65 23.22
C GLN A 611 -7.31 -2.46 23.51
N ILE A 612 -6.96 -1.65 24.50
CA ILE A 612 -7.66 -0.39 24.78
C ILE A 612 -7.23 0.66 23.74
N LYS A 613 -8.20 1.26 23.05
CA LYS A 613 -7.96 2.37 22.09
C LYS A 613 -7.18 3.49 22.77
N SER A 614 -6.10 3.94 22.13
CA SER A 614 -5.47 5.22 22.48
C SER A 614 -6.43 6.39 22.22
N PRO A 615 -6.22 7.56 22.83
CA PRO A 615 -7.08 8.73 22.60
C PRO A 615 -7.24 9.10 21.11
N VAL A 616 -6.17 9.01 20.31
CA VAL A 616 -6.23 9.28 18.87
C VAL A 616 -7.10 8.25 18.16
N GLU A 617 -6.89 6.95 18.42
CA GLU A 617 -7.69 5.89 17.79
C GLU A 617 -9.17 5.97 18.15
N LEU A 618 -9.46 6.32 19.40
CA LEU A 618 -10.84 6.52 19.85
C LEU A 618 -11.48 7.69 19.10
N VAL A 619 -10.86 8.88 19.14
CA VAL A 619 -11.50 10.09 18.60
C VAL A 619 -11.55 10.04 17.08
N VAL A 620 -10.44 9.75 16.39
CA VAL A 620 -10.43 9.62 14.93
C VAL A 620 -11.38 8.49 14.49
N GLY A 621 -11.40 7.37 15.22
CA GLY A 621 -12.28 6.26 14.90
C GLY A 621 -13.76 6.59 14.97
N MET A 622 -14.19 7.36 15.98
CA MET A 622 -15.57 7.84 16.06
C MET A 622 -15.98 8.66 14.84
N TYR A 623 -15.13 9.60 14.40
CA TYR A 623 -15.41 10.39 13.20
C TYR A 623 -15.51 9.52 11.95
N ARG A 624 -14.65 8.50 11.82
CA ARG A 624 -14.67 7.60 10.67
C ARG A 624 -15.84 6.61 10.68
N ASP A 625 -16.13 6.00 11.83
CA ASP A 625 -17.25 5.07 12.01
C ASP A 625 -18.59 5.75 11.70
N LEU A 626 -18.77 7.00 12.15
CA LEU A 626 -19.97 7.80 11.92
C LEU A 626 -19.98 8.56 10.58
N GLY A 627 -18.92 8.42 9.77
CA GLY A 627 -18.83 9.03 8.43
C GLY A 627 -18.67 10.56 8.42
N VAL A 628 -18.20 11.16 9.50
CA VAL A 628 -18.01 12.62 9.62
C VAL A 628 -16.65 13.02 9.05
N ARG A 629 -16.66 13.59 7.83
CA ARG A 629 -15.43 14.00 7.11
C ARG A 629 -15.39 15.47 6.70
N GLN A 630 -16.48 16.21 6.85
CA GLN A 630 -16.58 17.61 6.45
C GLN A 630 -16.98 18.48 7.64
N GLY A 631 -16.54 19.75 7.62
CA GLY A 631 -16.82 20.73 8.69
C GLY A 631 -16.28 20.35 10.07
N VAL A 632 -15.27 19.48 10.11
CA VAL A 632 -14.64 19.00 11.34
C VAL A 632 -13.81 20.09 12.00
N ASN A 633 -14.07 20.37 13.28
CA ASN A 633 -13.24 21.25 14.09
C ASN A 633 -12.05 20.47 14.68
N TYR A 634 -10.94 20.43 13.95
CA TYR A 634 -9.73 19.71 14.37
C TYR A 634 -9.06 20.28 15.62
N GLY A 635 -9.24 21.56 15.93
CA GLY A 635 -8.76 22.14 17.20
C GLY A 635 -9.50 21.58 18.42
N ALA A 636 -10.81 21.35 18.30
CA ALA A 636 -11.60 20.68 19.34
C ALA A 636 -11.20 19.21 19.52
N ILE A 637 -10.90 18.51 18.41
CA ILE A 637 -10.37 17.14 18.44
C ILE A 637 -9.02 17.10 19.18
N ASP A 638 -8.08 17.97 18.80
CA ASP A 638 -6.74 18.05 19.43
C ASP A 638 -6.85 18.26 20.94
N GLY A 639 -7.66 19.23 21.38
CA GLY A 639 -7.90 19.50 22.81
C GLY A 639 -8.56 18.32 23.54
N SER A 640 -9.47 17.59 22.88
CA SER A 640 -10.13 16.41 23.47
C SER A 640 -9.15 15.25 23.69
N ILE A 641 -8.30 14.97 22.70
CA ILE A 641 -7.24 13.94 22.78
C ILE A 641 -6.25 14.30 23.90
N GLN A 642 -5.88 15.57 24.03
CA GLN A 642 -5.01 16.07 25.10
C GLN A 642 -5.60 15.82 26.49
N GLN A 643 -6.90 16.09 26.69
CA GLN A 643 -7.57 15.83 27.97
C GLN A 643 -7.61 14.34 28.34
N MET A 644 -7.58 13.45 27.35
CA MET A 644 -7.47 12.00 27.54
C MET A 644 -6.02 11.53 27.81
N GLY A 645 -5.05 12.45 27.80
CA GLY A 645 -3.66 12.20 28.19
C GLY A 645 -2.70 11.90 27.04
N MET A 646 -3.07 12.20 25.80
CA MET A 646 -2.18 12.06 24.63
C MET A 646 -2.13 13.37 23.86
N GLN A 647 -0.93 13.84 23.53
CA GLN A 647 -0.74 15.02 22.69
C GLN A 647 0.23 14.65 21.58
N LEU A 648 -0.19 14.75 20.32
CA LEU A 648 0.69 14.47 19.19
C LEU A 648 1.91 15.41 19.26
N LEU A 649 3.08 14.93 18.81
CA LEU A 649 4.36 15.66 18.91
C LEU A 649 4.87 15.89 20.33
N GLU A 650 4.21 15.33 21.34
CA GLU A 650 4.65 15.39 22.73
C GLU A 650 4.48 14.01 23.41
N PRO A 651 5.25 12.99 22.99
CA PRO A 651 5.36 11.75 23.76
C PRO A 651 5.83 12.07 25.20
N PRO A 652 5.43 11.29 26.22
CA PRO A 652 5.74 11.61 27.61
C PRO A 652 7.23 11.46 27.96
N ASP A 653 7.93 10.53 27.29
CA ASP A 653 9.35 10.27 27.44
C ASP A 653 9.90 9.60 26.17
N VAL A 654 11.21 9.31 26.14
CA VAL A 654 11.91 8.69 25.01
C VAL A 654 11.41 7.28 24.65
N LYS A 655 10.71 6.59 25.57
CA LYS A 655 10.06 5.29 25.30
C LYS A 655 8.72 5.43 24.58
N GLY A 656 8.27 6.67 24.34
CA GLY A 656 7.02 6.96 23.65
C GLY A 656 5.79 6.87 24.55
N TRP A 657 4.61 6.64 23.94
CA TRP A 657 3.36 6.50 24.69
C TRP A 657 3.20 5.12 25.33
N ARG A 658 2.64 5.12 26.55
CA ARG A 658 2.23 3.89 27.24
C ARG A 658 0.88 3.40 26.72
N TYR A 659 0.77 2.11 26.44
CA TYR A 659 -0.46 1.50 25.91
C TYR A 659 -1.37 0.92 27.00
N GLY A 660 -2.56 0.48 26.60
CA GLY A 660 -3.47 -0.29 27.45
C GLY A 660 -4.06 0.52 28.61
N ARG A 661 -3.98 -0.03 29.83
CA ARG A 661 -4.62 0.54 31.02
C ARG A 661 -4.12 1.93 31.40
N ALA A 662 -2.95 2.34 30.90
CA ALA A 662 -2.47 3.70 31.06
C ALA A 662 -3.49 4.74 30.55
N TRP A 663 -4.31 4.42 29.55
CA TRP A 663 -5.34 5.33 29.02
C TRP A 663 -6.60 5.47 29.88
N ILE A 664 -6.72 4.70 30.97
CA ILE A 664 -7.94 4.58 31.75
C ILE A 664 -7.71 5.07 33.18
N ASN A 665 -8.42 6.13 33.55
CA ASN A 665 -8.69 6.57 34.91
C ASN A 665 -10.02 7.34 34.94
N SER A 666 -10.51 7.71 36.13
CA SER A 666 -11.83 8.36 36.26
C SER A 666 -11.98 9.61 35.40
N GLN A 667 -10.95 10.46 35.34
CA GLN A 667 -10.97 11.69 34.53
C GLN A 667 -10.96 11.39 33.03
N ARG A 668 -10.07 10.49 32.59
CA ARG A 668 -9.92 10.13 31.18
C ARG A 668 -11.17 9.44 30.63
N LEU A 669 -11.81 8.56 31.42
CA LEU A 669 -13.09 7.95 31.04
C LEU A 669 -14.18 9.01 30.82
N PHE A 670 -14.29 9.99 31.72
CA PHE A 670 -15.24 11.07 31.56
C PHE A 670 -14.97 11.91 30.30
N SER A 671 -13.70 12.24 30.02
CA SER A 671 -13.32 12.93 28.78
C SER A 671 -13.65 12.12 27.53
N ARG A 672 -13.45 10.80 27.53
CA ARG A 672 -13.81 9.89 26.42
C ARG A 672 -15.32 9.94 26.13
N TYR A 673 -16.16 9.88 27.16
CA TYR A 673 -17.62 9.95 27.00
C TYR A 673 -18.07 11.33 26.53
N ASN A 674 -17.48 12.41 27.05
CA ASN A 674 -17.80 13.77 26.63
C ASN A 674 -17.41 14.07 25.18
N ALA A 675 -16.28 13.53 24.70
CA ALA A 675 -15.88 13.68 23.30
C ALA A 675 -16.94 13.11 22.35
N THR A 676 -17.42 11.90 22.66
CA THR A 676 -18.52 11.24 21.95
C THR A 676 -19.76 12.10 21.94
N ALA A 677 -20.13 12.56 23.13
CA ALA A 677 -21.36 13.29 23.32
C ALA A 677 -21.30 14.69 22.67
N SER A 678 -20.12 15.30 22.57
CA SER A 678 -19.89 16.50 21.77
C SER A 678 -20.09 16.20 20.28
N LEU A 679 -19.47 15.14 19.75
CA LEU A 679 -19.57 14.78 18.34
C LEU A 679 -21.02 14.59 17.87
N VAL A 680 -21.86 13.92 18.66
CA VAL A 680 -23.24 13.62 18.23
C VAL A 680 -24.24 14.72 18.55
N ARG A 681 -23.99 15.57 19.57
CA ARG A 681 -24.91 16.66 19.96
C ARG A 681 -24.67 17.95 19.20
N THR A 682 -23.46 18.18 18.68
CA THR A 682 -23.21 19.33 17.82
C THR A 682 -23.87 19.08 16.45
N GLY A 683 -25.08 19.59 16.24
CA GLY A 683 -25.81 19.50 14.97
C GLY A 683 -25.24 20.42 13.88
N ALA A 684 -25.81 20.34 12.67
CA ALA A 684 -25.54 21.30 11.61
C ALA A 684 -25.89 22.72 12.09
N THR A 685 -24.89 23.60 12.19
CA THR A 685 -25.12 25.02 12.45
C THR A 685 -25.25 25.75 11.11
N ALA A 686 -25.71 27.01 11.12
CA ALA A 686 -25.85 27.84 9.92
C ALA A 686 -24.52 28.04 9.12
N GLY A 687 -23.37 27.57 9.64
CA GLY A 687 -22.07 27.57 8.99
C GLY A 687 -21.56 26.18 8.52
N GLY A 688 -22.36 25.11 8.61
CA GLY A 688 -22.00 23.75 8.15
C GLY A 688 -22.23 22.64 9.19
N GLN A 689 -22.16 21.37 8.76
CA GLN A 689 -22.16 20.21 9.67
C GLN A 689 -20.87 20.20 10.49
N THR A 690 -20.98 20.27 11.82
CA THR A 690 -19.83 20.28 12.75
C THR A 690 -19.77 19.02 13.64
N GLY A 691 -20.70 18.08 13.44
CA GLY A 691 -20.82 16.83 14.16
C GLY A 691 -21.62 15.78 13.37
N ALA A 692 -21.85 14.61 13.98
CA ALA A 692 -22.48 13.47 13.32
C ALA A 692 -24.00 13.64 13.18
N ASP A 693 -24.52 13.55 11.95
CA ASP A 693 -25.96 13.44 11.71
C ASP A 693 -26.41 11.98 11.85
N VAL A 694 -26.57 11.55 13.11
CA VAL A 694 -26.99 10.19 13.46
C VAL A 694 -28.33 9.84 12.82
N PHE A 695 -29.22 10.82 12.68
CA PHE A 695 -30.53 10.61 12.09
C PHE A 695 -30.42 10.30 10.58
N ALA A 696 -29.66 11.09 9.82
CA ALA A 696 -29.38 10.80 8.42
C ALA A 696 -28.64 9.46 8.23
N LEU A 697 -27.74 9.10 9.15
CA LEU A 697 -27.02 7.82 9.13
C LEU A 697 -28.00 6.64 9.26
N VAL A 698 -28.93 6.71 10.21
CA VAL A 698 -29.95 5.66 10.44
C VAL A 698 -30.95 5.58 9.29
N GLN A 699 -31.39 6.71 8.73
CA GLN A 699 -32.24 6.73 7.53
C GLN A 699 -31.55 6.08 6.33
N LYS A 700 -30.26 6.39 6.10
CA LYS A 700 -29.46 5.75 5.04
C LYS A 700 -29.37 4.23 5.24
N GLY A 701 -29.35 3.77 6.49
CA GLY A 701 -29.39 2.35 6.84
C GLY A 701 -30.72 1.65 6.56
N GLY A 702 -31.79 2.38 6.18
CA GLY A 702 -33.09 1.80 5.83
C GLY A 702 -33.85 1.17 7.01
N CYS A 703 -33.50 1.54 8.24
CA CYS A 703 -34.08 0.96 9.45
C CYS A 703 -35.57 1.30 9.57
N GLN A 704 -36.38 0.33 10.00
CA GLN A 704 -37.84 0.47 10.16
C GLN A 704 -38.30 0.56 11.61
N ASP A 705 -37.51 0.00 12.53
CA ASP A 705 -37.86 -0.14 13.95
C ASP A 705 -36.62 0.00 14.85
N ALA A 706 -36.84 0.06 16.17
CA ALA A 706 -35.76 0.26 17.14
C ALA A 706 -34.70 -0.86 17.13
N SER A 707 -35.12 -2.10 16.87
CA SER A 707 -34.24 -3.25 16.80
C SER A 707 -33.26 -3.12 15.63
N GLN A 708 -33.77 -2.74 14.46
CA GLN A 708 -32.95 -2.51 13.27
C GLN A 708 -32.00 -1.32 13.44
N VAL A 709 -32.44 -0.25 14.12
CA VAL A 709 -31.56 0.90 14.44
C VAL A 709 -30.38 0.46 15.31
N VAL A 710 -30.64 -0.29 16.38
CA VAL A 710 -29.58 -0.79 17.27
C VAL A 710 -28.63 -1.70 16.51
N ASP A 711 -29.12 -2.65 15.73
CA ASP A 711 -28.28 -3.59 14.97
C ASP A 711 -27.42 -2.87 13.93
N PHE A 712 -27.98 -1.87 13.24
CA PHE A 712 -27.24 -1.07 12.27
C PHE A 712 -26.12 -0.25 12.93
N LEU A 713 -26.40 0.41 14.06
CA LEU A 713 -25.39 1.16 14.80
C LEU A 713 -24.33 0.24 15.42
N VAL A 714 -24.71 -0.97 15.86
CA VAL A 714 -23.78 -1.97 16.38
C VAL A 714 -22.83 -2.41 15.27
N LYS A 715 -23.37 -2.70 14.09
CA LYS A 715 -22.60 -3.02 12.88
C LYS A 715 -21.65 -1.86 12.48
N ALA A 716 -22.09 -0.61 12.67
CA ALA A 716 -21.31 0.58 12.34
C ALA A 716 -20.17 0.89 13.32
N CYS A 717 -20.36 0.61 14.61
CA CYS A 717 -19.45 1.09 15.65
C CYS A 717 -18.66 -0.02 16.35
N LEU A 718 -19.24 -1.21 16.54
CA LEU A 718 -18.67 -2.24 17.40
C LEU A 718 -17.93 -3.31 16.61
N LEU A 719 -16.78 -3.73 17.15
CA LEU A 719 -16.00 -4.82 16.58
C LEU A 719 -16.62 -6.18 16.87
N ARG A 720 -17.07 -6.37 18.12
CA ARG A 720 -17.72 -7.57 18.60
C ARG A 720 -19.23 -7.33 18.73
N PRO A 721 -20.08 -8.31 18.41
CA PRO A 721 -21.51 -8.20 18.65
C PRO A 721 -21.77 -8.05 20.16
N LEU A 722 -22.84 -7.32 20.49
CA LEU A 722 -23.32 -7.25 21.87
C LEU A 722 -23.93 -8.58 22.29
N THR A 723 -23.90 -8.87 23.60
CA THR A 723 -24.68 -9.97 24.15
C THR A 723 -26.18 -9.69 23.97
N PRO A 724 -27.04 -10.73 23.89
CA PRO A 724 -28.48 -10.53 23.75
C PRO A 724 -29.08 -9.62 24.81
N GLU A 725 -28.56 -9.66 26.04
CA GLU A 725 -29.00 -8.85 27.17
C GLU A 725 -28.67 -7.37 26.95
N LYS A 726 -27.41 -7.05 26.63
CA LYS A 726 -26.98 -5.67 26.33
C LYS A 726 -27.70 -5.10 25.12
N ARG A 727 -27.94 -5.94 24.10
CA ARG A 727 -28.72 -5.56 22.92
C ARG A 727 -30.16 -5.22 23.33
N ALA A 728 -30.80 -6.05 24.15
CA ALA A 728 -32.15 -5.80 24.62
C ALA A 728 -32.26 -4.51 25.44
N GLU A 729 -31.27 -4.20 26.29
CA GLU A 729 -31.21 -2.94 27.03
C GLU A 729 -31.19 -1.71 26.11
N LEU A 730 -30.38 -1.73 25.05
CA LEU A 730 -30.30 -0.63 24.09
C LEU A 730 -31.59 -0.48 23.26
N VAL A 731 -32.22 -1.60 22.87
CA VAL A 731 -33.52 -1.57 22.17
C VAL A 731 -34.61 -1.02 23.07
N ASN A 732 -34.65 -1.44 24.34
CA ASN A 732 -35.60 -0.95 25.33
C ASN A 732 -35.38 0.54 25.64
N TYR A 733 -34.13 0.99 25.70
CA TYR A 733 -33.80 2.41 25.87
C TYR A 733 -34.32 3.24 24.70
N LEU A 734 -34.13 2.77 23.47
CA LEU A 734 -34.61 3.48 22.29
C LEU A 734 -36.14 3.51 22.27
N GLY A 735 -36.82 2.46 22.75
CA GLY A 735 -38.28 2.36 22.85
C GLY A 735 -38.98 2.22 21.50
N GLU A 736 -40.32 2.21 21.49
CA GLU A 736 -41.07 2.15 20.23
C GLU A 736 -40.84 3.40 19.38
N LEU A 737 -40.67 3.18 18.07
CA LEU A 737 -40.51 4.22 17.06
C LEU A 737 -41.79 4.31 16.21
N PRO A 738 -42.16 5.52 15.74
CA PRO A 738 -43.21 5.67 14.75
C PRO A 738 -42.83 4.98 13.42
N PRO A 739 -43.75 4.78 12.47
CA PRO A 739 -43.41 4.27 11.15
C PRO A 739 -42.33 5.12 10.45
N ALA A 740 -41.39 4.48 9.75
CA ALA A 740 -40.25 5.15 9.11
C ALA A 740 -40.62 6.39 8.25
N PRO A 741 -41.73 6.41 7.48
CA PRO A 741 -42.14 7.59 6.72
C PRO A 741 -42.44 8.83 7.57
N GLU A 742 -42.77 8.67 8.85
CA GLU A 742 -43.07 9.78 9.78
C GLU A 742 -41.82 10.36 10.46
N TRP A 743 -40.66 9.70 10.32
CA TRP A 743 -39.47 10.05 11.11
C TRP A 743 -39.01 11.48 10.87
N GLU A 744 -38.98 11.95 9.61
CA GLU A 744 -38.52 13.31 9.29
C GLU A 744 -39.40 14.37 9.97
N ALA A 745 -40.72 14.17 9.95
CA ALA A 745 -41.67 15.06 10.62
C ALA A 745 -41.49 15.07 12.14
N LYS A 746 -41.00 13.97 12.72
CA LYS A 746 -40.73 13.80 14.16
C LYS A 746 -39.25 13.91 14.53
N ARG A 747 -38.41 14.47 13.64
CA ARG A 747 -36.94 14.53 13.82
C ARG A 747 -36.53 15.17 15.15
N ALA A 748 -37.20 16.24 15.57
CA ALA A 748 -36.89 16.93 16.82
C ALA A 748 -37.10 16.07 18.07
N GLU A 749 -38.01 15.09 18.02
CA GLU A 749 -38.28 14.14 19.09
C GLU A 749 -37.30 12.94 19.06
N LEU A 750 -37.03 12.42 17.85
CA LEU A 750 -36.24 11.21 17.66
C LEU A 750 -34.73 11.46 17.76
N LEU A 751 -34.24 12.60 17.30
CA LEU A 751 -32.81 12.90 17.24
C LEU A 751 -32.12 12.82 18.63
N PRO A 752 -32.65 13.41 19.72
CA PRO A 752 -32.02 13.29 21.04
C PRO A 752 -31.95 11.84 21.57
N ARG A 753 -32.96 11.01 21.27
CA ARG A 753 -32.97 9.58 21.64
C ARG A 753 -31.87 8.82 20.89
N LEU A 754 -31.75 9.05 19.58
CA LEU A 754 -30.70 8.44 18.75
C LEU A 754 -29.28 8.90 19.15
N GLN A 755 -29.10 10.19 19.43
CA GLN A 755 -27.83 10.73 19.91
C GLN A 755 -27.43 10.07 21.24
N SER A 756 -28.37 9.95 22.17
CA SER A 756 -28.11 9.34 23.48
C SER A 756 -27.80 7.84 23.35
N LEU A 757 -28.47 7.13 22.44
CA LEU A 757 -28.16 5.74 22.13
C LEU A 757 -26.70 5.57 21.65
N VAL A 758 -26.23 6.43 20.73
CA VAL A 758 -24.84 6.40 20.26
C VAL A 758 -23.85 6.68 21.40
N VAL A 759 -24.16 7.64 22.29
CA VAL A 759 -23.33 7.89 23.48
C VAL A 759 -23.24 6.66 24.37
N LEU A 760 -24.36 5.99 24.66
CA LEU A 760 -24.39 4.77 25.46
C LEU A 760 -23.53 3.67 24.83
N MET A 761 -23.70 3.43 23.52
CA MET A 761 -22.97 2.41 22.78
C MET A 761 -21.46 2.64 22.76
N ILE A 762 -21.03 3.86 22.45
CA ILE A 762 -19.60 4.20 22.39
C ILE A 762 -18.97 4.23 23.80
N SER A 763 -19.78 4.42 24.84
CA SER A 763 -19.32 4.34 26.23
C SER A 763 -19.14 2.90 26.74
N THR A 764 -19.54 1.89 25.95
CA THR A 764 -19.34 0.48 26.32
C THR A 764 -17.88 0.03 26.16
N PRO A 765 -17.41 -0.94 26.96
CA PRO A 765 -16.10 -1.57 26.75
C PRO A 765 -15.91 -2.09 25.31
N GLU A 766 -16.96 -2.62 24.69
CA GLU A 766 -16.95 -3.15 23.33
C GLU A 766 -16.50 -2.12 22.28
N TYR A 767 -16.79 -0.83 22.49
CA TYR A 767 -16.29 0.23 21.61
C TYR A 767 -14.90 0.74 22.01
N GLN A 768 -14.59 0.74 23.31
CA GLN A 768 -13.32 1.26 23.82
C GLN A 768 -12.13 0.35 23.49
N MET A 769 -12.38 -0.85 22.98
CA MET A 769 -11.39 -1.88 22.66
C MET A 769 -11.23 -2.09 21.14
N LEU A 770 -10.07 -2.62 20.73
CA LEU A 770 -9.60 -2.92 19.36
C LEU A 770 -9.33 -4.40 19.14
#